data_AF-A0A4V0XFG4-F1
#
_entry.id   AF-A0A4V0XFG4-F1
#
_cell.length_a   1.000
_cell.length_b   1.000
_cell.length_c   1.000
_cell.angle_alpha   90.00
_cell.angle_beta   90.00
_cell.angle_gamma   90.00
#
_symmetry.space_group_name_H-M   'P 1'
#
loop_
_entity.id
_entity.type
_entity.pdbx_description
1 polymer ?
#
loop_
_entity_poly.entity_id
_entity_poly.type
_entity_poly.pdbx_seq_one_letter_code
_entity_poly.pdbx_strand_id
1 'polypeptide(L)'
;MLPALLALACTSEPADSAAQPGDTADSAAPEACGEVDATGMNGDTWTASGLIPASGINAFASADGNFPVFVSSHATGVWRQDAPDASWTRLILSITHTVADLGLSVDDPDLVYRSAGGALDVSYDQGDHWASRTLGQPAPDTMITAVYAIAVAPWDASTVMVVMSDGQTKVSTDEGETFEDGAKLPNLMMDMGGDPQNTHAWRLLAPSSDHGRAVFTDGMALWTSDDFGESWDPRFSAPVGGHSLQRDPADPTHLVIGGNDGLAESFDEGNTWVTGGAGPSLQLVAYDPTGAFLAAASSDTLYTSEDGGTTYSSQPFDWLNASALFVDAEARILLAWDEGIVATTDRGATWAAADDGVYDPGVAVVSPHPTCDATLFAGSRCSGGLFRSVDGGASWHHIDHYFHYVMNVFYDPFDETHVWAVSDDSLLESTDGGKTFDETLTQFHFHGFAIDPTNPDHLLLGSVSTGGLGDDQARVYVSWDAGATWEDSSNGLPAEDVSLHTISFWPGNPDVVLAGTYKGGDASHQSGSGVGMFRSADGGSTWSAVDLAATDIAWITEVPDGLVAATEDGLWRSVDEGLSWVEVTGGPEGILLGADFVGDIGLVLARDGNIWRTDDGGGTWFRHDTPMQWNGTSWLAQVAISASASVAWVTVFDNGVWRIEL
;
A
#
# COMPACT_ATOMS: atom_id res chain seq x y z
N MET A 1 -8.74 6.46 -55.69
CA MET A 1 -10.04 6.77 -56.31
C MET A 1 -11.11 6.61 -55.22
N LEU A 2 -12.05 7.55 -55.09
CA LEU A 2 -13.28 7.44 -54.26
C LEU A 2 -14.43 6.80 -55.08
N PRO A 3 -15.68 6.55 -54.57
CA PRO A 3 -16.24 6.59 -53.19
C PRO A 3 -16.63 5.16 -52.70
N ALA A 4 -17.55 4.83 -51.77
CA ALA A 4 -18.56 5.48 -50.89
C ALA A 4 -18.71 4.62 -49.58
N LEU A 5 -19.30 4.99 -48.43
CA LEU A 5 -20.36 5.94 -47.99
C LEU A 5 -21.82 5.39 -48.05
N LEU A 6 -22.60 5.61 -46.96
CA LEU A 6 -23.99 5.20 -46.59
C LEU A 6 -24.18 3.77 -46.01
N ALA A 7 -25.16 3.48 -45.14
CA ALA A 7 -25.97 4.27 -44.18
C ALA A 7 -26.85 3.35 -43.28
N LEU A 8 -27.44 3.87 -42.19
CA LEU A 8 -28.39 3.18 -41.30
C LEU A 8 -29.72 2.77 -41.99
N ALA A 9 -30.33 1.66 -41.53
CA ALA A 9 -31.75 1.60 -41.11
C ALA A 9 -32.13 0.21 -40.52
N CYS A 10 -32.93 0.19 -39.46
CA CYS A 10 -33.60 -1.03 -38.96
C CYS A 10 -34.97 -1.25 -39.61
N THR A 11 -35.42 -2.49 -39.72
CA THR A 11 -36.86 -2.84 -39.85
C THR A 11 -37.19 -4.14 -39.10
N SER A 12 -38.26 -4.07 -38.30
CA SER A 12 -39.02 -5.19 -37.71
C SER A 12 -39.79 -5.98 -38.79
N GLU A 13 -40.54 -7.09 -38.59
CA GLU A 13 -41.12 -7.86 -37.45
C GLU A 13 -41.63 -9.22 -38.08
N PRO A 14 -42.52 -10.07 -37.51
CA PRO A 14 -42.82 -10.49 -36.13
C PRO A 14 -42.87 -12.05 -35.95
N ALA A 15 -43.25 -12.49 -34.74
CA ALA A 15 -43.94 -13.76 -34.40
C ALA A 15 -43.13 -15.09 -34.41
N ASP A 16 -43.46 -16.10 -33.58
CA ASP A 16 -44.63 -16.25 -32.69
C ASP A 16 -44.37 -17.05 -31.39
N SER A 17 -45.19 -16.77 -30.38
CA SER A 17 -45.57 -17.50 -29.13
C SER A 17 -44.73 -18.68 -28.55
N ALA A 18 -44.70 -18.95 -27.23
CA ALA A 18 -45.02 -18.17 -26.01
C ALA A 18 -44.70 -19.02 -24.74
N ALA A 19 -44.10 -18.43 -23.70
CA ALA A 19 -44.11 -18.93 -22.32
C ALA A 19 -43.77 -17.79 -21.32
N GLN A 20 -44.24 -17.90 -20.07
CA GLN A 20 -44.01 -16.98 -18.95
C GLN A 20 -44.08 -17.77 -17.62
N PRO A 21 -43.63 -17.20 -16.48
CA PRO A 21 -42.52 -16.27 -16.27
C PRO A 21 -41.56 -16.77 -15.16
N GLY A 22 -40.46 -16.06 -14.89
CA GLY A 22 -39.56 -16.38 -13.78
C GLY A 22 -38.23 -15.63 -13.85
N ASP A 23 -38.27 -14.39 -13.39
CA ASP A 23 -37.17 -13.50 -12.94
C ASP A 23 -35.73 -13.87 -13.38
N THR A 24 -35.27 -13.20 -14.45
CA THR A 24 -33.85 -13.13 -14.83
C THR A 24 -33.28 -11.79 -14.43
N ALA A 25 -31.99 -11.75 -14.07
CA ALA A 25 -31.26 -10.53 -13.71
C ALA A 25 -31.48 -9.39 -14.72
N ASP A 26 -31.76 -8.20 -14.19
CA ASP A 26 -31.76 -6.96 -14.98
C ASP A 26 -30.33 -6.39 -15.01
N SER A 27 -29.90 -5.90 -16.16
CA SER A 27 -28.61 -5.25 -16.32
C SER A 27 -28.66 -3.83 -15.76
N ALA A 28 -27.84 -3.53 -14.75
CA ALA A 28 -27.67 -2.17 -14.28
C ALA A 28 -27.13 -1.27 -15.41
N ALA A 29 -27.91 -0.26 -15.77
CA ALA A 29 -27.38 0.93 -16.43
C ALA A 29 -26.64 1.78 -15.38
N PRO A 30 -25.70 2.68 -15.77
CA PRO A 30 -25.16 3.64 -14.82
C PRO A 30 -26.29 4.47 -14.21
N GLU A 31 -26.40 4.48 -12.89
CA GLU A 31 -27.37 5.32 -12.20
C GLU A 31 -26.94 6.79 -12.33
N ALA A 32 -27.88 7.66 -12.70
CA ALA A 32 -27.61 9.08 -12.82
C ALA A 32 -27.53 9.72 -11.43
N CYS A 33 -26.47 10.49 -11.18
CA CYS A 33 -26.24 11.19 -9.91
C CYS A 33 -27.47 12.00 -9.47
N GLY A 34 -27.89 11.82 -8.21
CA GLY A 34 -29.02 12.55 -7.64
C GLY A 34 -28.61 13.96 -7.19
N GLU A 35 -29.42 14.97 -7.55
CA GLU A 35 -29.27 16.33 -7.02
C GLU A 35 -29.53 16.34 -5.49
N VAL A 36 -28.68 17.04 -4.74
CA VAL A 36 -28.85 17.30 -3.30
C VAL A 36 -28.96 18.81 -3.07
N ASP A 37 -29.96 19.25 -2.30
CA ASP A 37 -30.23 20.68 -2.03
C ASP A 37 -29.13 21.30 -1.14
N ALA A 38 -28.29 22.17 -1.71
CA ALA A 38 -27.26 22.90 -0.97
C ALA A 38 -27.83 24.12 -0.22
N THR A 39 -27.58 24.22 1.09
CA THR A 39 -27.74 25.46 1.88
C THR A 39 -26.55 25.65 2.82
N GLY A 40 -25.80 26.73 2.63
CA GLY A 40 -24.44 26.93 3.18
C GLY A 40 -24.28 26.83 4.70
N MET A 41 -23.06 26.47 5.09
CA MET A 41 -22.76 25.80 6.35
C MET A 41 -22.66 26.70 7.59
N ASN A 42 -23.17 26.15 8.70
CA ASN A 42 -22.52 26.13 10.01
C ASN A 42 -22.80 24.69 10.53
N GLY A 43 -22.20 23.68 9.89
CA GLY A 43 -22.68 22.29 10.04
C GLY A 43 -21.98 21.21 9.20
N ASP A 44 -20.78 21.52 8.69
CA ASP A 44 -19.93 20.65 7.87
C ASP A 44 -19.79 19.28 8.55
N THR A 45 -20.33 18.23 7.92
CA THR A 45 -20.36 16.89 8.52
C THR A 45 -19.12 16.12 8.09
N TRP A 46 -18.14 16.08 8.99
CA TRP A 46 -16.94 15.25 8.85
C TRP A 46 -17.27 13.78 9.02
N THR A 47 -17.00 12.99 7.99
CA THR A 47 -16.98 11.53 8.05
C THR A 47 -15.55 11.08 7.80
N ALA A 48 -15.00 10.19 8.63
CA ALA A 48 -13.89 9.37 8.17
C ALA A 48 -14.37 8.63 6.91
N SER A 49 -13.52 8.53 5.88
CA SER A 49 -13.80 7.61 4.79
C SER A 49 -13.81 6.17 5.34
N GLY A 50 -14.28 5.21 4.56
CA GLY A 50 -13.94 3.81 4.80
C GLY A 50 -12.42 3.69 4.97
N LEU A 51 -11.99 2.98 6.01
CA LEU A 51 -10.56 2.74 6.22
C LEU A 51 -10.03 2.02 4.98
N ILE A 52 -8.95 2.54 4.40
CA ILE A 52 -8.22 1.83 3.36
C ILE A 52 -7.57 0.63 4.04
N PRO A 53 -7.86 -0.62 3.61
CA PRO A 53 -7.30 -1.81 4.25
C PRO A 53 -5.77 -1.76 4.25
N ALA A 54 -5.15 -2.32 5.30
CA ALA A 54 -3.72 -2.56 5.25
C ALA A 54 -3.44 -3.67 4.23
N SER A 55 -2.96 -3.32 3.04
CA SER A 55 -2.52 -4.29 2.04
C SER A 55 -1.19 -4.96 2.47
N GLY A 56 -0.84 -6.07 1.83
CA GLY A 56 0.40 -6.81 2.10
C GLY A 56 0.46 -7.47 3.48
N ILE A 57 -0.69 -7.80 4.10
CA ILE A 57 -0.74 -8.60 5.34
C ILE A 57 -0.10 -9.97 5.07
N ASN A 58 0.90 -10.36 5.88
CA ASN A 58 1.78 -11.49 5.58
C ASN A 58 1.91 -12.56 6.68
N ALA A 59 1.50 -12.24 7.92
CA ALA A 59 1.43 -13.21 9.00
C ALA A 59 0.34 -12.85 10.01
N PHE A 60 -0.35 -13.89 10.52
CA PHE A 60 -0.97 -13.86 11.84
C PHE A 60 -0.07 -14.62 12.80
N ALA A 61 0.02 -14.16 14.04
CA ALA A 61 0.81 -14.82 15.08
C ALA A 61 0.15 -14.70 16.46
N SER A 62 0.33 -15.73 17.29
CA SER A 62 -0.13 -15.80 18.68
C SER A 62 0.82 -16.72 19.44
N ALA A 63 0.96 -16.51 20.76
CA ALA A 63 1.82 -17.31 21.62
C ALA A 63 1.33 -18.77 21.74
N ASP A 64 0.04 -18.96 22.01
CA ASP A 64 -0.58 -20.27 22.26
C ASP A 64 -1.81 -20.54 21.37
N GLY A 65 -2.03 -19.69 20.36
CA GLY A 65 -3.19 -19.71 19.48
C GLY A 65 -4.46 -19.09 20.10
N ASN A 66 -4.37 -18.49 21.29
CA ASN A 66 -5.43 -17.66 21.86
C ASN A 66 -5.18 -16.17 21.62
N PHE A 67 -6.02 -15.31 22.19
CA PHE A 67 -5.82 -13.86 22.20
C PHE A 67 -4.87 -13.45 23.34
N PRO A 68 -3.97 -12.46 23.13
CA PRO A 68 -3.89 -11.55 22.00
C PRO A 68 -3.37 -12.18 20.69
N VAL A 69 -4.00 -11.81 19.57
CA VAL A 69 -3.56 -12.18 18.22
C VAL A 69 -2.89 -10.97 17.58
N PHE A 70 -1.79 -11.21 16.88
CA PHE A 70 -1.00 -10.20 16.19
C PHE A 70 -1.11 -10.40 14.68
N VAL A 71 -1.03 -9.30 13.94
CA VAL A 71 -0.97 -9.30 12.48
C VAL A 71 0.11 -8.33 12.00
N SER A 72 0.91 -8.74 11.01
CA SER A 72 1.87 -7.88 10.32
C SER A 72 1.44 -7.62 8.88
N SER A 73 1.80 -6.44 8.38
CA SER A 73 1.96 -6.19 6.96
C SER A 73 3.44 -5.96 6.65
N HIS A 74 3.86 -6.38 5.46
CA HIS A 74 5.19 -6.12 4.92
C HIS A 74 5.60 -4.64 5.04
N ALA A 75 4.66 -3.70 4.85
CA ALA A 75 4.95 -2.27 4.79
C ALA A 75 4.19 -1.40 5.83
N THR A 76 2.92 -1.72 6.12
CA THR A 76 2.03 -0.75 6.80
C THR A 76 2.05 -0.83 8.33
N GLY A 77 2.57 -1.91 8.94
CA GLY A 77 2.83 -1.97 10.38
C GLY A 77 2.68 -3.34 11.04
N VAL A 78 2.51 -3.31 12.37
CA VAL A 78 2.07 -4.45 13.20
C VAL A 78 0.93 -4.00 14.10
N TRP A 79 -0.10 -4.84 14.24
CA TRP A 79 -1.27 -4.60 15.10
C TRP A 79 -1.52 -5.79 16.04
N ARG A 80 -2.24 -5.52 17.13
CA ARG A 80 -2.69 -6.52 18.13
C ARG A 80 -4.19 -6.42 18.34
N GLN A 81 -4.88 -7.56 18.37
CA GLN A 81 -6.27 -7.69 18.78
C GLN A 81 -6.31 -8.42 20.13
N ASP A 82 -6.84 -7.77 21.16
CA ASP A 82 -6.79 -8.26 22.55
C ASP A 82 -7.91 -9.30 22.88
N ALA A 83 -8.93 -9.40 22.05
CA ALA A 83 -10.06 -10.32 22.20
C ALA A 83 -10.83 -10.48 20.87
N PRO A 84 -11.63 -11.56 20.69
CA PRO A 84 -12.54 -11.67 19.54
C PRO A 84 -13.43 -10.43 19.39
N ASP A 85 -13.50 -9.91 18.17
CA ASP A 85 -14.32 -8.73 17.80
C ASP A 85 -13.95 -7.41 18.52
N ALA A 86 -12.76 -7.33 19.13
CA ALA A 86 -12.17 -6.06 19.56
C ALA A 86 -11.45 -5.36 18.39
N SER A 87 -11.49 -4.03 18.35
CA SER A 87 -10.72 -3.26 17.37
C SER A 87 -9.22 -3.53 17.50
N TRP A 88 -8.52 -3.70 16.38
CA TRP A 88 -7.09 -3.88 16.32
C TRP A 88 -6.36 -2.60 16.75
N THR A 89 -5.43 -2.74 17.68
CA THR A 89 -4.55 -1.65 18.12
C THR A 89 -3.25 -1.69 17.32
N ARG A 90 -2.98 -0.63 16.55
CA ARG A 90 -1.69 -0.49 15.85
C ARG A 90 -0.57 -0.25 16.86
N LEU A 91 0.41 -1.14 16.86
CA LEU A 91 1.54 -1.13 17.79
C LEU A 91 2.70 -0.29 17.26
N ILE A 92 3.05 -0.47 15.98
CA ILE A 92 4.21 0.17 15.36
C ILE A 92 4.03 0.32 13.84
N LEU A 93 4.57 1.42 13.32
CA LEU A 93 4.63 1.78 11.90
C LEU A 93 5.97 1.33 11.30
N SER A 94 5.96 0.80 10.07
CA SER A 94 7.12 0.13 9.46
C SER A 94 7.76 0.86 8.26
N ILE A 95 7.50 2.16 8.08
CA ILE A 95 7.94 3.04 6.96
C ILE A 95 9.36 2.90 6.40
N THR A 96 10.31 2.34 7.15
CA THR A 96 11.73 2.24 6.79
C THR A 96 12.26 0.81 6.75
N HIS A 97 11.46 -0.18 7.15
CA HIS A 97 11.92 -1.56 7.39
C HIS A 97 10.78 -2.57 7.19
N THR A 98 10.93 -3.46 6.21
CA THR A 98 10.07 -4.64 6.02
C THR A 98 9.89 -5.43 7.33
N VAL A 99 8.64 -5.79 7.64
CA VAL A 99 8.30 -6.85 8.60
C VAL A 99 7.96 -8.12 7.83
N ALA A 100 8.92 -9.03 7.73
CA ALA A 100 8.76 -10.31 7.02
C ALA A 100 8.09 -11.39 7.87
N ASP A 101 8.23 -11.33 9.20
CA ASP A 101 7.78 -12.37 10.12
C ASP A 101 7.61 -11.86 11.57
N LEU A 102 6.85 -12.61 12.39
CA LEU A 102 6.58 -12.36 13.81
C LEU A 102 6.88 -13.62 14.65
N GLY A 103 7.72 -13.48 15.69
CA GLY A 103 7.97 -14.54 16.67
C GLY A 103 7.33 -14.21 18.02
N LEU A 104 6.63 -15.16 18.65
CA LEU A 104 6.07 -14.99 20.00
C LEU A 104 6.52 -16.11 20.93
N SER A 105 6.72 -15.77 22.20
CA SER A 105 7.07 -16.73 23.24
C SER A 105 5.81 -17.35 23.88
N VAL A 106 5.79 -18.67 24.00
CA VAL A 106 4.71 -19.42 24.67
C VAL A 106 4.89 -19.47 26.19
N ASP A 107 6.15 -19.42 26.64
CA ASP A 107 6.54 -19.49 28.06
C ASP A 107 6.48 -18.11 28.75
N ASP A 108 6.61 -17.03 27.98
CA ASP A 108 6.41 -15.65 28.42
C ASP A 108 5.68 -14.82 27.35
N PRO A 109 4.33 -14.73 27.37
CA PRO A 109 3.55 -14.02 26.35
C PRO A 109 3.79 -12.51 26.26
N ASP A 110 4.52 -11.89 27.20
CA ASP A 110 4.90 -10.48 27.09
C ASP A 110 6.06 -10.28 26.08
N LEU A 111 6.82 -11.33 25.75
CA LEU A 111 7.92 -11.33 24.77
C LEU A 111 7.43 -11.52 23.33
N VAL A 112 7.55 -10.45 22.53
CA VAL A 112 7.17 -10.42 21.11
C VAL A 112 8.35 -9.93 20.26
N TYR A 113 8.60 -10.62 19.15
CA TYR A 113 9.69 -10.37 18.22
C TYR A 113 9.14 -10.06 16.83
N ARG A 114 9.74 -9.11 16.12
CA ARG A 114 9.45 -8.84 14.70
C ARG A 114 10.73 -8.62 13.91
N SER A 115 10.73 -8.94 12.62
CA SER A 115 11.80 -8.52 11.72
C SER A 115 11.67 -7.03 11.38
N ALA A 116 12.80 -6.36 11.25
CA ALA A 116 12.90 -4.95 10.88
C ALA A 116 14.09 -4.79 9.91
N GLY A 117 13.92 -5.27 8.67
CA GLY A 117 15.02 -5.37 7.71
C GLY A 117 16.22 -6.11 8.31
N GLY A 118 17.38 -5.45 8.36
CA GLY A 118 18.64 -6.01 8.93
C GLY A 118 18.68 -6.17 10.46
N ALA A 119 17.57 -5.92 11.16
CA ALA A 119 17.46 -6.03 12.61
C ALA A 119 16.30 -6.94 13.05
N LEU A 120 16.40 -7.40 14.30
CA LEU A 120 15.32 -8.00 15.07
C LEU A 120 14.87 -6.98 16.11
N ASP A 121 13.59 -6.61 16.12
CA ASP A 121 13.02 -5.77 17.17
C ASP A 121 12.36 -6.66 18.22
N VAL A 122 12.66 -6.39 19.50
CA VAL A 122 12.12 -7.13 20.66
C VAL A 122 11.23 -6.20 21.49
N SER A 123 10.05 -6.68 21.88
CA SER A 123 9.19 -6.09 22.91
C SER A 123 9.11 -7.01 24.13
N TYR A 124 8.98 -6.40 25.30
CA TYR A 124 8.81 -7.05 26.61
C TYR A 124 7.46 -6.66 27.26
N ASP A 125 6.52 -6.19 26.43
CA ASP A 125 5.22 -5.65 26.82
C ASP A 125 4.19 -5.79 25.68
N GLN A 126 4.13 -6.98 25.06
CA GLN A 126 3.13 -7.34 24.04
C GLN A 126 3.09 -6.40 22.83
N GLY A 127 4.24 -5.80 22.49
CA GLY A 127 4.40 -4.87 21.37
C GLY A 127 4.13 -3.39 21.68
N ASP A 128 3.84 -3.01 22.93
CA ASP A 128 3.62 -1.59 23.29
C ASP A 128 4.93 -0.76 23.14
N HIS A 129 6.10 -1.33 23.43
CA HIS A 129 7.41 -0.73 23.19
C HIS A 129 8.41 -1.72 22.56
N TRP A 130 9.28 -1.22 21.68
CA TRP A 130 10.24 -2.03 20.93
C TRP A 130 11.69 -1.58 21.14
N ALA A 131 12.61 -2.53 21.18
CA ALA A 131 14.05 -2.33 21.27
C ALA A 131 14.77 -3.13 20.19
N SER A 132 15.41 -2.44 19.24
CA SER A 132 16.05 -3.06 18.07
C SER A 132 17.40 -3.72 18.38
N ARG A 133 17.73 -4.81 17.67
CA ARG A 133 19.03 -5.52 17.70
C ARG A 133 19.49 -5.78 16.26
N THR A 134 20.55 -5.11 15.82
CA THR A 134 21.08 -5.25 14.44
C THR A 134 21.81 -6.58 14.25
N LEU A 135 21.34 -7.41 13.31
CA LEU A 135 21.90 -8.75 13.05
C LEU A 135 22.62 -8.85 11.69
N GLY A 136 22.18 -8.06 10.71
CA GLY A 136 22.87 -7.89 9.43
C GLY A 136 24.06 -6.94 9.51
N GLN A 137 24.90 -6.95 8.47
CA GLN A 137 25.87 -5.87 8.22
C GLN A 137 25.37 -5.01 7.05
N PRO A 138 25.48 -3.67 7.11
CA PRO A 138 25.30 -2.85 5.93
C PRO A 138 26.47 -3.11 4.97
N ALA A 139 26.22 -3.94 3.95
CA ALA A 139 27.14 -4.15 2.85
C ALA A 139 27.18 -2.86 1.98
N PRO A 140 28.35 -2.36 1.54
CA PRO A 140 28.42 -1.04 0.90
C PRO A 140 27.64 -0.90 -0.41
N ASP A 141 27.46 -2.00 -1.16
CA ASP A 141 27.00 -1.99 -2.55
C ASP A 141 25.88 -3.03 -2.84
N THR A 142 25.16 -3.53 -1.83
CA THR A 142 24.08 -4.54 -2.00
C THR A 142 22.92 -4.36 -1.02
N MET A 143 21.76 -4.93 -1.36
CA MET A 143 20.59 -5.09 -0.47
C MET A 143 20.99 -5.50 0.95
N ILE A 144 20.35 -4.89 1.95
CA ILE A 144 20.58 -5.19 3.37
C ILE A 144 20.23 -6.65 3.64
N THR A 145 21.15 -7.41 4.25
CA THR A 145 20.88 -8.77 4.73
C THR A 145 19.84 -8.72 5.85
N ALA A 146 18.60 -9.09 5.54
CA ALA A 146 17.43 -8.90 6.40
C ALA A 146 17.08 -10.17 7.19
N VAL A 147 16.36 -10.02 8.30
CA VAL A 147 15.74 -11.13 9.05
C VAL A 147 14.48 -11.57 8.30
N TYR A 148 14.43 -12.82 7.85
CA TYR A 148 13.33 -13.35 7.01
C TYR A 148 12.38 -14.28 7.74
N ALA A 149 12.87 -15.07 8.70
CA ALA A 149 12.05 -15.93 9.54
C ALA A 149 12.56 -15.92 10.99
N ILE A 150 11.63 -16.00 11.96
CA ILE A 150 11.87 -15.92 13.40
C ILE A 150 11.11 -17.08 14.06
N ALA A 151 11.75 -17.78 15.01
CA ALA A 151 11.04 -18.77 15.80
C ALA A 151 11.58 -18.82 17.24
N VAL A 152 10.67 -18.77 18.21
CA VAL A 152 10.96 -18.83 19.65
C VAL A 152 10.70 -20.26 20.16
N ALA A 153 11.53 -20.74 21.09
CA ALA A 153 11.40 -22.09 21.65
C ALA A 153 10.19 -22.22 22.61
N PRO A 154 9.18 -23.07 22.35
CA PRO A 154 8.00 -23.22 23.21
C PRO A 154 8.22 -23.88 24.59
N TRP A 155 9.48 -24.09 25.03
CA TRP A 155 9.84 -24.52 26.40
C TRP A 155 10.86 -23.58 27.07
N ASP A 156 11.26 -22.49 26.41
CA ASP A 156 12.28 -21.55 26.88
C ASP A 156 12.19 -20.22 26.12
N ALA A 157 11.58 -19.21 26.74
CA ALA A 157 11.43 -17.87 26.18
C ALA A 157 12.75 -17.21 25.75
N SER A 158 13.89 -17.62 26.33
CA SER A 158 15.21 -17.04 26.04
C SER A 158 15.85 -17.59 24.75
N THR A 159 15.42 -18.75 24.27
CA THR A 159 15.96 -19.38 23.07
C THR A 159 15.20 -18.92 21.82
N VAL A 160 15.86 -18.11 20.99
CA VAL A 160 15.29 -17.52 19.76
C VAL A 160 16.19 -17.86 18.57
N MET A 161 15.59 -18.41 17.51
CA MET A 161 16.28 -18.72 16.26
C MET A 161 15.79 -17.81 15.14
N VAL A 162 16.71 -17.37 14.27
CA VAL A 162 16.38 -16.57 13.08
C VAL A 162 17.10 -17.06 11.82
N VAL A 163 16.48 -16.87 10.67
CA VAL A 163 17.08 -17.06 9.33
C VAL A 163 17.21 -15.71 8.64
N MET A 164 18.42 -15.38 8.19
CA MET A 164 18.71 -14.18 7.41
C MET A 164 18.46 -14.41 5.91
N SER A 165 18.21 -13.34 5.15
CA SER A 165 17.91 -13.36 3.70
C SER A 165 19.02 -13.96 2.84
N ASP A 166 20.27 -13.94 3.32
CA ASP A 166 21.41 -14.56 2.64
C ASP A 166 21.55 -16.06 2.97
N GLY A 167 20.75 -16.58 3.91
CA GLY A 167 20.76 -17.95 4.42
C GLY A 167 21.58 -18.18 5.68
N GLN A 168 22.20 -17.15 6.28
CA GLN A 168 22.86 -17.30 7.58
C GLN A 168 21.81 -17.55 8.66
N THR A 169 21.94 -18.64 9.42
CA THR A 169 21.10 -18.87 10.61
C THR A 169 21.80 -18.34 11.86
N LYS A 170 21.03 -17.87 12.85
CA LYS A 170 21.55 -17.35 14.12
C LYS A 170 20.68 -17.82 15.28
N VAL A 171 21.27 -18.01 16.45
CA VAL A 171 20.57 -18.38 17.70
C VAL A 171 20.96 -17.46 18.85
N SER A 172 19.97 -17.00 19.60
CA SER A 172 20.10 -16.39 20.92
C SER A 172 19.67 -17.40 22.00
N THR A 173 20.24 -17.27 23.20
CA THR A 173 19.82 -17.95 24.44
C THR A 173 19.67 -16.96 25.60
N ASP A 174 19.39 -15.70 25.23
CA ASP A 174 19.32 -14.52 26.10
C ASP A 174 18.30 -13.50 25.58
N GLU A 175 17.12 -13.98 25.16
CA GLU A 175 15.94 -13.15 24.81
C GLU A 175 16.21 -12.21 23.61
N GLY A 176 17.15 -12.60 22.74
CA GLY A 176 17.59 -11.83 21.57
C GLY A 176 18.66 -10.77 21.86
N GLU A 177 19.21 -10.68 23.08
CA GLU A 177 20.25 -9.69 23.40
C GLU A 177 21.60 -9.99 22.72
N THR A 178 21.98 -11.26 22.57
CA THR A 178 23.14 -11.68 21.77
C THR A 178 22.83 -12.89 20.88
N PHE A 179 23.58 -13.03 19.79
CA PHE A 179 23.37 -14.09 18.81
C PHE A 179 24.70 -14.75 18.41
N GLU A 180 24.71 -16.08 18.38
CA GLU A 180 25.77 -16.89 17.78
C GLU A 180 25.41 -17.29 16.34
N ASP A 181 26.41 -17.37 15.45
CA ASP A 181 26.23 -17.75 14.04
C ASP A 181 26.17 -19.27 13.88
N GLY A 182 25.06 -19.80 13.39
CA GLY A 182 24.89 -21.20 13.01
C GLY A 182 25.45 -21.53 11.62
N ALA A 183 25.05 -22.67 11.06
CA ALA A 183 25.33 -22.99 9.67
C ALA A 183 24.53 -22.12 8.70
N LYS A 184 25.17 -21.80 7.59
CA LYS A 184 24.55 -21.11 6.45
C LYS A 184 23.85 -22.11 5.54
N LEU A 185 22.56 -21.90 5.28
CA LEU A 185 21.72 -22.77 4.45
C LEU A 185 22.26 -22.87 3.00
N PRO A 186 22.49 -24.09 2.48
CA PRO A 186 23.07 -24.26 1.15
C PRO A 186 22.02 -24.18 0.04
N ASN A 187 22.30 -23.35 -0.97
CA ASN A 187 21.52 -23.22 -2.22
C ASN A 187 20.06 -22.71 -2.06
N LEU A 188 19.82 -21.71 -1.21
CA LEU A 188 18.56 -20.93 -1.28
C LEU A 188 18.40 -20.34 -2.69
N MET A 189 17.22 -20.49 -3.30
CA MET A 189 16.96 -20.04 -4.68
C MET A 189 16.50 -18.58 -4.77
N MET A 190 17.29 -17.66 -4.21
CA MET A 190 17.12 -16.21 -4.35
C MET A 190 17.38 -15.70 -5.80
N ASP A 191 18.00 -16.52 -6.65
CA ASP A 191 18.59 -16.13 -7.95
C ASP A 191 17.57 -16.16 -9.13
N MET A 192 16.29 -15.85 -8.88
CA MET A 192 15.23 -15.80 -9.90
C MET A 192 14.53 -14.44 -10.02
N GLY A 193 14.97 -13.41 -9.29
CA GLY A 193 14.48 -12.03 -9.48
C GLY A 193 12.99 -11.82 -9.23
N GLY A 194 12.36 -12.69 -8.43
CA GLY A 194 10.99 -12.51 -7.98
C GLY A 194 10.86 -11.41 -6.94
N ASP A 195 9.65 -10.88 -6.79
CA ASP A 195 9.31 -9.83 -5.83
C ASP A 195 9.79 -10.20 -4.40
N PRO A 196 10.61 -9.36 -3.72
CA PRO A 196 11.02 -9.60 -2.34
C PRO A 196 9.86 -9.73 -1.34
N GLN A 197 8.65 -9.29 -1.70
CA GLN A 197 7.43 -9.42 -0.89
C GLN A 197 6.89 -10.86 -0.82
N ASN A 198 7.32 -11.79 -1.69
CA ASN A 198 6.93 -13.23 -1.66
C ASN A 198 7.49 -14.03 -0.46
N THR A 199 7.71 -13.36 0.68
CA THR A 199 8.18 -13.89 1.97
C THR A 199 7.26 -14.94 2.59
N HIS A 200 5.98 -15.00 2.23
CA HIS A 200 4.97 -15.87 2.85
C HIS A 200 5.37 -17.36 2.88
N ALA A 201 6.13 -17.82 1.87
CA ALA A 201 6.61 -19.21 1.79
C ALA A 201 7.80 -19.53 2.71
N TRP A 202 8.40 -18.53 3.36
CA TRP A 202 9.53 -18.72 4.28
C TRP A 202 8.99 -18.94 5.70
N ARG A 203 9.20 -20.14 6.23
CA ARG A 203 8.68 -20.53 7.56
C ARG A 203 9.74 -21.32 8.32
N LEU A 204 10.03 -20.88 9.53
CA LEU A 204 10.90 -21.54 10.49
C LEU A 204 10.04 -22.08 11.64
N LEU A 205 10.07 -23.40 11.85
CA LEU A 205 9.66 -23.96 13.13
C LEU A 205 10.89 -23.98 14.05
N ALA A 206 10.72 -23.39 15.23
CA ALA A 206 11.65 -23.53 16.35
C ALA A 206 11.91 -25.02 16.65
N PRO A 207 12.92 -25.35 17.48
CA PRO A 207 13.14 -26.74 17.87
C PRO A 207 11.88 -27.40 18.47
N SER A 208 11.85 -28.73 18.63
CA SER A 208 10.74 -29.41 19.34
C SER A 208 10.99 -29.55 20.85
N SER A 209 12.25 -29.46 21.27
CA SER A 209 12.73 -29.71 22.63
C SER A 209 14.18 -29.22 22.80
N ASP A 210 14.76 -29.42 23.98
CA ASP A 210 16.17 -29.23 24.29
C ASP A 210 17.13 -30.11 23.44
N HIS A 211 16.60 -31.03 22.61
CA HIS A 211 17.33 -31.77 21.60
C HIS A 211 17.60 -31.02 20.29
N GLY A 212 17.11 -29.77 20.11
CA GLY A 212 17.55 -28.90 19.00
C GLY A 212 16.94 -29.15 17.62
N ARG A 213 15.87 -29.95 17.52
CA ARG A 213 15.20 -30.37 16.28
C ARG A 213 14.40 -29.25 15.58
N ALA A 214 15.06 -28.40 14.78
CA ALA A 214 14.43 -27.31 14.02
C ALA A 214 14.09 -27.69 12.56
N VAL A 215 13.11 -27.01 11.95
CA VAL A 215 12.65 -27.26 10.56
C VAL A 215 12.43 -25.94 9.84
N PHE A 216 12.93 -25.81 8.61
CA PHE A 216 12.83 -24.58 7.81
C PHE A 216 12.43 -24.88 6.36
N THR A 217 11.64 -24.00 5.73
CA THR A 217 11.37 -23.99 4.29
C THR A 217 11.45 -22.58 3.70
N ASP A 218 11.87 -22.49 2.43
CA ASP A 218 11.89 -21.27 1.59
C ASP A 218 10.82 -21.31 0.49
N GLY A 219 9.84 -22.23 0.61
CA GLY A 219 8.86 -22.58 -0.41
C GLY A 219 9.34 -23.66 -1.41
N MET A 220 10.62 -23.66 -1.75
CA MET A 220 11.19 -24.49 -2.85
C MET A 220 12.00 -25.70 -2.37
N ALA A 221 12.46 -25.68 -1.13
CA ALA A 221 13.00 -26.84 -0.42
C ALA A 221 12.67 -26.78 1.08
N LEU A 222 12.98 -27.88 1.76
CA LEU A 222 12.79 -28.08 3.19
C LEU A 222 14.11 -28.55 3.78
N TRP A 223 14.48 -28.03 4.95
CA TRP A 223 15.67 -28.40 5.70
C TRP A 223 15.32 -28.72 7.15
N THR A 224 16.14 -29.57 7.76
CA THR A 224 16.02 -29.95 9.18
C THR A 224 17.37 -29.84 9.86
N SER A 225 17.40 -29.35 11.09
CA SER A 225 18.56 -29.42 11.98
C SER A 225 18.23 -30.36 13.15
N ASP A 226 19.24 -31.05 13.67
CA ASP A 226 19.19 -31.84 14.92
C ASP A 226 20.10 -31.22 16.01
N ASP A 227 20.47 -29.94 15.83
CA ASP A 227 21.57 -29.27 16.53
C ASP A 227 21.42 -27.73 16.58
N PHE A 228 20.19 -27.22 16.73
CA PHE A 228 19.88 -25.77 16.82
C PHE A 228 20.41 -24.94 15.63
N GLY A 229 20.57 -25.56 14.46
CA GLY A 229 21.10 -24.93 13.26
C GLY A 229 22.63 -24.94 13.15
N GLU A 230 23.38 -25.63 14.02
CA GLU A 230 24.82 -25.88 13.77
C GLU A 230 25.06 -26.65 12.47
N SER A 231 24.08 -27.45 12.01
CA SER A 231 24.04 -28.05 10.67
C SER A 231 22.60 -28.21 10.14
N TRP A 232 22.47 -28.37 8.82
CA TRP A 232 21.17 -28.45 8.14
C TRP A 232 21.17 -29.52 7.05
N ASP A 233 20.31 -30.53 7.19
CA ASP A 233 20.09 -31.60 6.21
C ASP A 233 18.87 -31.28 5.30
N PRO A 234 19.04 -31.21 3.97
CA PRO A 234 17.94 -30.94 3.03
C PRO A 234 17.06 -32.17 2.76
N ARG A 235 15.75 -31.97 2.70
CA ARG A 235 14.69 -33.00 2.62
C ARG A 235 14.00 -32.99 1.26
N PHE A 236 14.72 -33.46 0.23
CA PHE A 236 14.29 -33.51 -1.19
C PHE A 236 13.09 -34.45 -1.51
N SER A 237 12.22 -34.78 -0.56
CA SER A 237 11.11 -35.75 -0.73
C SER A 237 9.72 -35.21 -0.42
N ALA A 238 9.59 -33.96 0.03
CA ALA A 238 8.31 -33.25 0.07
C ALA A 238 7.88 -32.81 -1.36
N PRO A 239 6.58 -32.68 -1.66
CA PRO A 239 6.11 -32.00 -2.86
C PRO A 239 6.49 -30.52 -2.78
N VAL A 240 6.88 -29.92 -3.91
CA VAL A 240 7.63 -28.65 -3.93
C VAL A 240 6.74 -27.45 -4.28
N GLY A 241 7.00 -26.31 -3.65
CA GLY A 241 6.12 -25.15 -3.62
C GLY A 241 5.14 -25.26 -2.45
N GLY A 242 5.69 -25.20 -1.23
CA GLY A 242 4.95 -25.29 0.02
C GLY A 242 4.94 -23.94 0.75
N HIS A 243 3.78 -23.29 0.86
CA HIS A 243 3.68 -21.88 1.23
C HIS A 243 3.27 -21.64 2.69
N SER A 244 2.98 -22.71 3.45
CA SER A 244 2.67 -22.63 4.88
C SER A 244 3.02 -23.95 5.57
N LEU A 245 3.73 -23.86 6.70
CA LEU A 245 4.26 -24.98 7.49
C LEU A 245 3.80 -24.83 8.95
N GLN A 246 3.23 -25.89 9.52
CA GLN A 246 2.71 -25.93 10.88
C GLN A 246 3.19 -27.16 11.65
N ARG A 247 3.19 -27.05 12.98
CA ARG A 247 3.32 -28.16 13.94
C ARG A 247 1.95 -28.40 14.58
N ASP A 248 1.55 -29.65 14.72
CA ASP A 248 0.33 -30.03 15.44
C ASP A 248 0.51 -29.75 16.96
N PRO A 249 -0.34 -28.92 17.59
CA PRO A 249 -0.25 -28.64 19.03
C PRO A 249 -0.45 -29.87 19.94
N ALA A 250 -1.12 -30.93 19.45
CA ALA A 250 -1.38 -32.16 20.20
C ALA A 250 -0.27 -33.22 20.05
N ASP A 251 0.48 -33.21 18.94
CA ASP A 251 1.62 -34.10 18.69
C ASP A 251 2.79 -33.33 18.03
N PRO A 252 3.86 -32.97 18.78
CA PRO A 252 4.97 -32.19 18.22
C PRO A 252 5.80 -32.95 17.17
N THR A 253 5.58 -34.26 16.99
CA THR A 253 6.18 -35.05 15.90
C THR A 253 5.39 -34.97 14.60
N HIS A 254 4.13 -34.52 14.66
CA HIS A 254 3.25 -34.31 13.52
C HIS A 254 3.42 -32.88 12.97
N LEU A 255 3.86 -32.78 11.71
CA LEU A 255 4.02 -31.52 10.98
C LEU A 255 3.21 -31.57 9.69
N VAL A 256 2.63 -30.44 9.30
CA VAL A 256 1.84 -30.29 8.06
C VAL A 256 2.41 -29.15 7.22
N ILE A 257 2.56 -29.37 5.92
CA ILE A 257 2.90 -28.33 4.94
C ILE A 257 1.86 -28.31 3.82
N GLY A 258 1.32 -27.14 3.52
CA GLY A 258 0.42 -26.91 2.38
C GLY A 258 1.22 -26.49 1.14
N GLY A 259 0.96 -27.10 -0.01
CA GLY A 259 1.60 -26.71 -1.27
C GLY A 259 0.83 -27.07 -2.54
N ASN A 260 1.53 -26.95 -3.68
CA ASN A 260 1.00 -27.14 -5.03
C ASN A 260 0.24 -28.45 -5.26
N ASP A 261 0.73 -29.57 -4.72
CA ASP A 261 0.10 -30.90 -4.86
C ASP A 261 -0.95 -31.21 -3.76
N GLY A 262 -1.31 -30.21 -2.93
CA GLY A 262 -2.16 -30.37 -1.74
C GLY A 262 -1.35 -30.37 -0.44
N LEU A 263 -1.86 -31.03 0.61
CA LEU A 263 -1.11 -31.22 1.85
C LEU A 263 -0.04 -32.33 1.74
N ALA A 264 1.05 -32.14 2.47
CA ALA A 264 1.95 -33.20 2.89
C ALA A 264 2.13 -33.19 4.41
N GLU A 265 2.22 -34.38 4.98
CA GLU A 265 2.25 -34.64 6.43
C GLU A 265 3.54 -35.40 6.80
N SER A 266 4.13 -35.08 7.95
CA SER A 266 5.25 -35.80 8.55
C SER A 266 4.88 -36.25 9.96
N PHE A 267 5.24 -37.47 10.34
CA PHE A 267 4.99 -38.06 11.66
C PHE A 267 6.30 -38.43 12.38
N ASP A 268 7.39 -37.74 12.02
CA ASP A 268 8.75 -37.97 12.52
C ASP A 268 9.58 -36.67 12.54
N GLU A 269 8.95 -35.55 12.93
CA GLU A 269 9.56 -34.22 13.06
C GLU A 269 10.19 -33.71 11.75
N GLY A 270 9.55 -34.01 10.61
CA GLY A 270 10.00 -33.60 9.27
C GLY A 270 11.07 -34.49 8.65
N ASN A 271 11.38 -35.65 9.23
CA ASN A 271 12.40 -36.55 8.68
C ASN A 271 11.97 -37.24 7.38
N THR A 272 10.71 -37.67 7.32
CA THR A 272 10.03 -38.22 6.14
C THR A 272 8.63 -37.60 5.99
N TRP A 273 8.13 -37.58 4.76
CA TRP A 273 6.87 -36.91 4.41
C TRP A 273 6.00 -37.85 3.57
N VAL A 274 4.69 -37.80 3.82
CA VAL A 274 3.63 -38.51 3.11
C VAL A 274 2.76 -37.49 2.40
N THR A 275 2.39 -37.74 1.14
CA THR A 275 1.54 -36.84 0.36
C THR A 275 0.10 -37.35 0.28
N GLY A 276 -0.85 -36.42 0.43
CA GLY A 276 -2.28 -36.70 0.43
C GLY A 276 -2.99 -35.94 1.55
N GLY A 277 -4.16 -35.38 1.25
CA GLY A 277 -4.93 -34.57 2.18
C GLY A 277 -6.03 -33.82 1.43
N ALA A 278 -6.35 -32.60 1.88
CA ALA A 278 -7.21 -31.68 1.14
C ALA A 278 -6.54 -31.10 -0.12
N GLY A 279 -7.38 -30.78 -1.11
CA GLY A 279 -7.10 -29.86 -2.23
C GLY A 279 -5.97 -30.20 -3.21
N PRO A 280 -5.95 -29.56 -4.40
CA PRO A 280 -4.73 -29.07 -5.02
C PRO A 280 -4.36 -27.69 -4.47
N SER A 281 -3.12 -27.24 -4.69
CA SER A 281 -2.69 -25.83 -4.54
C SER A 281 -3.08 -25.14 -3.23
N LEU A 282 -2.85 -25.81 -2.09
CA LEU A 282 -3.07 -25.21 -0.78
C LEU A 282 -1.91 -24.28 -0.43
N GLN A 283 -2.22 -23.00 -0.22
CA GLN A 283 -1.24 -21.96 0.11
C GLN A 283 -1.07 -21.83 1.62
N LEU A 284 -2.16 -21.96 2.37
CA LEU A 284 -2.23 -21.68 3.81
C LEU A 284 -2.72 -22.89 4.58
N VAL A 285 -2.18 -23.12 5.78
CA VAL A 285 -2.66 -24.13 6.75
C VAL A 285 -2.49 -23.63 8.18
N ALA A 286 -3.48 -23.87 9.04
CA ALA A 286 -3.51 -23.44 10.44
C ALA A 286 -4.34 -24.38 11.31
N TYR A 287 -3.77 -24.81 12.44
CA TYR A 287 -4.46 -25.58 13.50
C TYR A 287 -5.14 -24.65 14.51
N ASP A 288 -6.19 -25.14 15.17
CA ASP A 288 -6.64 -24.58 16.45
C ASP A 288 -5.64 -24.92 17.58
N PRO A 289 -5.66 -24.21 18.73
CA PRO A 289 -4.80 -24.48 19.89
C PRO A 289 -4.78 -25.93 20.42
N THR A 290 -5.79 -26.74 20.12
CA THR A 290 -5.93 -28.12 20.59
C THR A 290 -5.52 -29.18 19.56
N GLY A 291 -5.19 -28.79 18.31
CA GLY A 291 -4.90 -29.71 17.21
C GLY A 291 -6.09 -30.54 16.71
N ALA A 292 -7.30 -30.28 17.21
CA ALA A 292 -8.51 -31.03 16.87
C ALA A 292 -9.15 -30.56 15.55
N PHE A 293 -8.98 -29.28 15.23
CA PHE A 293 -9.51 -28.63 14.04
C PHE A 293 -8.36 -28.05 13.19
N LEU A 294 -8.47 -28.22 11.88
CA LEU A 294 -7.48 -27.75 10.91
C LEU A 294 -8.19 -27.02 9.77
N ALA A 295 -7.76 -25.78 9.51
CA ALA A 295 -8.14 -25.02 8.32
C ALA A 295 -6.99 -25.02 7.31
N ALA A 296 -7.31 -25.09 6.02
CA ALA A 296 -6.38 -24.86 4.93
C ALA A 296 -7.08 -24.15 3.76
N ALA A 297 -6.35 -23.33 2.99
CA ALA A 297 -6.93 -22.56 1.88
C ALA A 297 -6.12 -22.69 0.58
N SER A 298 -6.83 -22.86 -0.54
CA SER A 298 -6.34 -22.54 -1.88
C SER A 298 -6.66 -21.08 -2.23
N SER A 299 -6.41 -20.66 -3.47
CA SER A 299 -6.78 -19.34 -4.00
C SER A 299 -8.30 -19.13 -4.20
N ASP A 300 -9.13 -20.13 -3.93
CA ASP A 300 -10.57 -20.14 -4.27
C ASP A 300 -11.45 -20.98 -3.32
N THR A 301 -10.85 -21.72 -2.38
CA THR A 301 -11.54 -22.75 -1.59
C THR A 301 -10.95 -22.86 -0.18
N LEU A 302 -11.80 -22.75 0.83
CA LEU A 302 -11.50 -23.09 2.20
C LEU A 302 -11.77 -24.59 2.42
N TYR A 303 -10.84 -25.28 3.06
CA TYR A 303 -10.96 -26.66 3.51
C TYR A 303 -10.88 -26.70 5.04
N THR A 304 -11.76 -27.48 5.68
CA THR A 304 -11.81 -27.61 7.15
C THR A 304 -11.94 -29.07 7.58
N SER A 305 -11.17 -29.48 8.58
CA SER A 305 -11.24 -30.79 9.25
C SER A 305 -11.64 -30.61 10.71
N GLU A 306 -12.46 -31.54 11.22
CA GLU A 306 -12.87 -31.63 12.63
C GLU A 306 -12.23 -32.84 13.33
N ASP A 307 -11.18 -33.42 12.72
CA ASP A 307 -10.50 -34.64 13.14
C ASP A 307 -8.97 -34.58 12.87
N GLY A 308 -8.37 -33.42 13.17
CA GLY A 308 -6.91 -33.19 13.16
C GLY A 308 -6.25 -33.25 11.79
N GLY A 309 -7.03 -33.16 10.71
CA GLY A 309 -6.58 -33.33 9.32
C GLY A 309 -6.93 -34.68 8.70
N THR A 310 -7.65 -35.58 9.40
CA THR A 310 -7.94 -36.92 8.87
C THR A 310 -8.99 -36.91 7.74
N THR A 311 -10.02 -36.06 7.84
CA THR A 311 -11.06 -35.86 6.82
C THR A 311 -11.46 -34.39 6.70
N TYR A 312 -11.81 -33.96 5.48
CA TYR A 312 -12.08 -32.55 5.17
C TYR A 312 -13.45 -32.33 4.55
N SER A 313 -14.06 -31.20 4.89
CA SER A 313 -15.10 -30.54 4.11
C SER A 313 -14.52 -29.32 3.39
N SER A 314 -15.16 -28.83 2.33
CA SER A 314 -14.73 -27.63 1.61
C SER A 314 -15.89 -26.67 1.30
N GLN A 315 -15.58 -25.38 1.26
CA GLN A 315 -16.46 -24.30 0.79
C GLN A 315 -15.67 -23.40 -0.17
N PRO A 316 -16.20 -23.11 -1.37
CA PRO A 316 -15.57 -22.13 -2.27
C PRO A 316 -15.79 -20.70 -1.76
N PHE A 317 -14.90 -19.79 -2.14
CA PHE A 317 -15.05 -18.34 -1.98
C PHE A 317 -14.63 -17.63 -3.27
N ASP A 318 -15.23 -16.47 -3.56
CA ASP A 318 -14.99 -15.71 -4.80
C ASP A 318 -13.83 -14.69 -4.68
N TRP A 319 -13.09 -14.73 -3.56
CA TRP A 319 -11.94 -13.88 -3.27
C TRP A 319 -10.63 -14.46 -3.79
N LEU A 320 -9.70 -13.58 -4.18
CA LEU A 320 -8.36 -13.95 -4.64
C LEU A 320 -7.32 -13.70 -3.54
N ASN A 321 -6.12 -14.28 -3.73
CA ASN A 321 -4.90 -13.94 -3.00
C ASN A 321 -5.00 -13.95 -1.45
N ALA A 322 -5.54 -15.03 -0.88
CA ALA A 322 -5.44 -15.25 0.56
C ALA A 322 -3.97 -15.38 1.00
N SER A 323 -3.55 -14.54 1.96
CA SER A 323 -2.13 -14.30 2.28
C SER A 323 -1.68 -14.77 3.67
N ALA A 324 -2.62 -14.87 4.62
CA ALA A 324 -2.42 -15.43 5.96
C ALA A 324 -3.72 -16.05 6.52
N LEU A 325 -3.58 -17.04 7.40
CA LEU A 325 -4.69 -17.83 7.97
C LEU A 325 -4.44 -18.06 9.47
N PHE A 326 -5.47 -17.95 10.29
CA PHE A 326 -5.42 -18.21 11.73
C PHE A 326 -6.72 -18.88 12.22
N VAL A 327 -6.62 -19.67 13.30
CA VAL A 327 -7.75 -20.37 13.94
C VAL A 327 -7.66 -20.24 15.46
N ASP A 328 -8.75 -19.86 16.13
CA ASP A 328 -8.81 -19.78 17.59
C ASP A 328 -9.37 -21.06 18.27
N ALA A 329 -9.37 -21.09 19.60
CA ALA A 329 -9.88 -22.21 20.41
C ALA A 329 -11.39 -22.50 20.24
N GLU A 330 -12.15 -21.57 19.66
CA GLU A 330 -13.56 -21.74 19.30
C GLU A 330 -13.75 -22.21 17.84
N ALA A 331 -12.66 -22.45 17.11
CA ALA A 331 -12.61 -22.75 15.67
C ALA A 331 -13.23 -21.66 14.78
N ARG A 332 -13.18 -20.39 15.23
CA ARG A 332 -13.29 -19.23 14.33
C ARG A 332 -12.05 -19.21 13.45
N ILE A 333 -12.23 -18.90 12.18
CA ILE A 333 -11.14 -18.72 11.22
C ILE A 333 -11.01 -17.23 10.91
N LEU A 334 -9.79 -16.70 10.98
CA LEU A 334 -9.42 -15.41 10.38
C LEU A 334 -8.63 -15.67 9.09
N LEU A 335 -8.93 -14.92 8.05
CA LEU A 335 -8.27 -14.97 6.75
C LEU A 335 -7.87 -13.55 6.35
N ALA A 336 -6.62 -13.36 5.94
CA ALA A 336 -6.15 -12.13 5.32
C ALA A 336 -6.08 -12.30 3.80
N TRP A 337 -6.36 -11.22 3.08
CA TRP A 337 -6.37 -11.14 1.61
C TRP A 337 -6.14 -9.68 1.18
N ASP A 338 -6.06 -9.43 -0.13
CA ASP A 338 -5.68 -8.11 -0.68
C ASP A 338 -6.55 -6.92 -0.19
N GLU A 339 -7.82 -7.17 0.18
CA GLU A 339 -8.76 -6.15 0.67
C GLU A 339 -8.96 -6.17 2.22
N GLY A 340 -8.11 -6.85 2.99
CA GLY A 340 -8.10 -6.74 4.47
C GLY A 340 -8.20 -8.06 5.23
N ILE A 341 -9.02 -8.11 6.28
CA ILE A 341 -9.19 -9.29 7.16
C ILE A 341 -10.67 -9.66 7.28
N VAL A 342 -10.98 -10.93 7.05
CA VAL A 342 -12.33 -11.49 7.14
C VAL A 342 -12.36 -12.68 8.10
N ALA A 343 -13.48 -12.86 8.79
CA ALA A 343 -13.70 -13.92 9.77
C ALA A 343 -14.92 -14.79 9.44
N THR A 344 -14.85 -16.08 9.76
CA THR A 344 -15.98 -17.02 9.72
C THR A 344 -16.05 -17.87 10.99
N THR A 345 -17.26 -18.17 11.43
CA THR A 345 -17.55 -19.09 12.56
C THR A 345 -18.42 -20.29 12.13
N ASP A 346 -18.70 -20.44 10.83
CA ASP A 346 -19.54 -21.50 10.28
C ASP A 346 -18.83 -22.39 9.23
N ARG A 347 -17.49 -22.32 9.20
CA ARG A 347 -16.57 -23.00 8.24
C ARG A 347 -16.65 -22.43 6.82
N GLY A 348 -16.80 -21.10 6.70
CA GLY A 348 -16.75 -20.37 5.43
C GLY A 348 -18.06 -20.38 4.64
N ALA A 349 -19.19 -20.72 5.26
CA ALA A 349 -20.50 -20.61 4.64
C ALA A 349 -21.06 -19.17 4.71
N THR A 350 -20.65 -18.40 5.71
CA THR A 350 -20.73 -16.94 5.77
C THR A 350 -19.45 -16.35 6.35
N TRP A 351 -19.20 -15.09 6.03
CA TRP A 351 -18.05 -14.31 6.49
C TRP A 351 -18.47 -12.90 6.89
N ALA A 352 -17.66 -12.24 7.70
CA ALA A 352 -17.78 -10.83 8.07
C ALA A 352 -16.39 -10.15 8.08
N ALA A 353 -16.35 -8.85 7.88
CA ALA A 353 -15.14 -8.04 8.08
C ALA A 353 -14.65 -8.15 9.53
N ALA A 354 -13.34 -8.20 9.72
CA ALA A 354 -12.67 -8.45 10.99
C ALA A 354 -11.36 -7.65 11.13
N ASP A 355 -11.28 -6.53 10.42
CA ASP A 355 -10.16 -5.61 10.22
C ASP A 355 -10.38 -4.23 10.86
N ASP A 356 -11.41 -4.04 11.70
CA ASP A 356 -11.65 -2.77 12.41
C ASP A 356 -10.40 -2.31 13.19
N GLY A 357 -9.74 -1.23 12.75
CA GLY A 357 -8.47 -0.74 13.31
C GLY A 357 -7.19 -1.15 12.56
N VAL A 358 -7.29 -2.05 11.58
CA VAL A 358 -6.26 -2.36 10.58
C VAL A 358 -6.51 -1.50 9.34
N TYR A 359 -5.56 -0.63 9.02
CA TYR A 359 -5.67 0.31 7.90
C TYR A 359 -4.28 0.69 7.38
N ASP A 360 -4.17 1.10 6.12
CA ASP A 360 -2.92 1.69 5.61
C ASP A 360 -2.74 3.13 6.15
N PRO A 361 -1.71 3.39 6.99
CA PRO A 361 -1.43 4.73 7.50
C PRO A 361 -0.60 5.60 6.53
N GLY A 362 -0.03 4.98 5.49
CA GLY A 362 0.81 5.60 4.47
C GLY A 362 0.04 6.40 3.44
N VAL A 363 -1.30 6.29 3.42
CA VAL A 363 -2.16 7.00 2.46
C VAL A 363 -2.00 8.52 2.61
N ALA A 364 -1.41 9.11 1.58
CA ALA A 364 -1.13 10.55 1.51
C ALA A 364 -1.66 11.18 0.22
N VAL A 365 -2.03 10.39 -0.78
CA VAL A 365 -2.57 10.86 -2.07
C VAL A 365 -4.06 10.59 -2.16
N VAL A 366 -4.83 11.54 -2.70
CA VAL A 366 -6.22 11.33 -3.10
C VAL A 366 -6.53 12.09 -4.40
N SER A 367 -7.17 11.41 -5.36
CA SER A 367 -7.47 11.96 -6.70
C SER A 367 -8.90 11.61 -7.12
N PRO A 368 -9.85 12.57 -7.07
CA PRO A 368 -11.25 12.33 -7.45
C PRO A 368 -11.44 12.35 -8.98
N HIS A 369 -12.44 11.60 -9.46
CA HIS A 369 -12.78 11.55 -10.88
C HIS A 369 -13.31 12.91 -11.38
N PRO A 370 -12.85 13.42 -12.54
CA PRO A 370 -13.18 14.78 -13.02
C PRO A 370 -14.66 14.99 -13.41
N THR A 371 -15.50 13.97 -13.26
CA THR A 371 -16.92 13.95 -13.67
C THR A 371 -17.83 13.15 -12.74
N CYS A 372 -17.28 12.44 -11.72
CA CYS A 372 -18.01 11.38 -11.01
C CYS A 372 -17.55 11.26 -9.54
N ASP A 373 -18.16 12.06 -8.65
CA ASP A 373 -17.77 12.19 -7.23
C ASP A 373 -17.78 10.88 -6.40
N ALA A 374 -18.36 9.79 -6.94
CA ALA A 374 -18.31 8.47 -6.33
C ALA A 374 -16.99 7.71 -6.64
N THR A 375 -16.34 8.02 -7.76
CA THR A 375 -15.08 7.38 -8.17
C THR A 375 -13.89 8.25 -7.77
N LEU A 376 -12.90 7.63 -7.13
CA LEU A 376 -11.65 8.29 -6.76
C LEU A 376 -10.56 7.25 -6.48
N PHE A 377 -9.31 7.69 -6.62
CA PHE A 377 -8.13 6.94 -6.21
C PHE A 377 -7.57 7.47 -4.89
N ALA A 378 -6.92 6.58 -4.14
CA ALA A 378 -6.09 6.93 -3.00
C ALA A 378 -4.74 6.18 -3.07
N GLY A 379 -3.64 6.88 -2.84
CA GLY A 379 -2.29 6.35 -3.01
C GLY A 379 -1.50 6.31 -1.69
N SER A 380 -0.85 5.18 -1.45
CA SER A 380 0.04 4.96 -0.32
C SER A 380 1.45 5.47 -0.60
N ARG A 381 2.00 6.29 0.32
CA ARG A 381 3.44 6.60 0.41
C ARG A 381 4.20 5.57 1.26
N CYS A 382 3.77 4.33 1.18
CA CYS A 382 4.44 3.12 1.63
C CYS A 382 4.27 2.08 0.49
N SER A 383 4.72 0.83 0.65
CA SER A 383 4.42 -0.25 -0.31
C SER A 383 2.94 -0.71 -0.30
N GLY A 384 2.03 0.10 0.26
CA GLY A 384 0.60 -0.21 0.34
C GLY A 384 -0.13 -0.09 -1.00
N GLY A 385 0.52 0.48 -2.03
CA GLY A 385 -0.02 0.52 -3.39
C GLY A 385 -1.04 1.63 -3.64
N LEU A 386 -1.98 1.32 -4.52
CA LEU A 386 -2.99 2.23 -5.05
C LEU A 386 -4.36 1.59 -4.87
N PHE A 387 -5.31 2.37 -4.37
CA PHE A 387 -6.65 1.92 -4.04
C PHE A 387 -7.69 2.70 -4.83
N ARG A 388 -8.80 2.04 -5.17
CA ARG A 388 -9.90 2.61 -5.97
C ARG A 388 -11.24 2.49 -5.25
N SER A 389 -11.95 3.61 -5.15
CA SER A 389 -13.34 3.68 -4.69
C SER A 389 -14.29 3.81 -5.88
N VAL A 390 -15.54 3.35 -5.68
CA VAL A 390 -16.70 3.60 -6.57
C VAL A 390 -17.94 4.11 -5.82
N ASP A 391 -17.83 4.42 -4.52
CA ASP A 391 -18.94 4.79 -3.64
C ASP A 391 -18.70 6.07 -2.83
N GLY A 392 -17.75 6.91 -3.27
CA GLY A 392 -17.35 8.16 -2.62
C GLY A 392 -16.29 7.98 -1.52
N GLY A 393 -15.69 6.79 -1.43
CA GLY A 393 -14.67 6.44 -0.45
C GLY A 393 -15.25 5.80 0.80
N ALA A 394 -16.41 5.15 0.70
CA ALA A 394 -16.98 4.33 1.77
C ALA A 394 -16.39 2.90 1.76
N SER A 395 -15.92 2.43 0.60
CA SER A 395 -15.09 1.22 0.44
C SER A 395 -13.96 1.44 -0.56
N TRP A 396 -12.90 0.64 -0.45
CA TRP A 396 -11.69 0.73 -1.25
C TRP A 396 -11.23 -0.65 -1.67
N HIS A 397 -11.01 -0.82 -2.98
CA HIS A 397 -10.47 -2.04 -3.56
C HIS A 397 -8.98 -1.79 -3.85
N HIS A 398 -8.10 -2.72 -3.46
CA HIS A 398 -6.69 -2.67 -3.86
C HIS A 398 -6.57 -2.99 -5.35
N ILE A 399 -5.64 -2.35 -6.05
CA ILE A 399 -5.37 -2.60 -7.46
C ILE A 399 -4.30 -3.69 -7.55
N ASP A 400 -4.45 -4.65 -8.48
CA ASP A 400 -3.60 -5.85 -8.63
C ASP A 400 -2.20 -5.54 -9.23
N HIS A 401 -1.46 -4.65 -8.55
CA HIS A 401 -0.12 -4.19 -8.88
C HIS A 401 0.47 -3.47 -7.65
N TYR A 402 1.63 -3.90 -7.15
CA TYR A 402 2.24 -3.35 -5.93
C TYR A 402 3.10 -2.13 -6.23
N PHE A 403 2.58 -0.93 -5.95
CA PHE A 403 3.30 0.33 -6.18
C PHE A 403 4.11 0.77 -4.95
N HIS A 404 5.41 0.98 -5.13
CA HIS A 404 6.25 1.60 -4.09
C HIS A 404 6.07 3.12 -4.10
N TYR A 405 5.50 3.66 -3.02
CA TYR A 405 5.33 5.11 -2.83
C TYR A 405 4.59 5.81 -3.98
N VAL A 406 3.27 5.66 -4.05
CA VAL A 406 2.43 6.46 -4.95
C VAL A 406 2.53 7.94 -4.57
N MET A 407 3.01 8.76 -5.51
CA MET A 407 3.24 10.18 -5.33
C MET A 407 2.04 11.03 -5.74
N ASN A 408 1.36 10.67 -6.83
CA ASN A 408 0.14 11.32 -7.33
C ASN A 408 -0.57 10.45 -8.40
N VAL A 409 -1.82 10.79 -8.75
CA VAL A 409 -2.67 10.07 -9.73
C VAL A 409 -3.48 11.07 -10.55
N PHE A 410 -3.53 10.92 -11.87
CA PHE A 410 -4.10 11.89 -12.80
C PHE A 410 -5.01 11.22 -13.83
N TYR A 411 -6.22 11.75 -13.98
CA TYR A 411 -7.12 11.42 -15.09
C TYR A 411 -6.78 12.27 -16.31
N ASP A 412 -6.90 11.71 -17.52
CA ASP A 412 -6.99 12.49 -18.75
C ASP A 412 -8.36 13.21 -18.78
N PRO A 413 -8.42 14.56 -18.82
CA PRO A 413 -9.67 15.31 -18.86
C PRO A 413 -10.39 15.22 -20.23
N PHE A 414 -9.76 14.59 -21.23
CA PHE A 414 -10.33 14.33 -22.55
C PHE A 414 -10.80 12.87 -22.73
N ASP A 415 -10.29 11.91 -21.95
CA ASP A 415 -10.74 10.52 -21.92
C ASP A 415 -10.67 9.93 -20.50
N GLU A 416 -11.82 9.82 -19.82
CA GLU A 416 -11.92 9.28 -18.45
C GLU A 416 -11.49 7.80 -18.30
N THR A 417 -11.23 7.09 -19.41
CA THR A 417 -10.62 5.75 -19.37
C THR A 417 -9.09 5.78 -19.30
N HIS A 418 -8.47 6.92 -19.58
CA HIS A 418 -7.02 7.10 -19.55
C HIS A 418 -6.59 7.72 -18.22
N VAL A 419 -5.73 7.02 -17.48
CA VAL A 419 -5.29 7.40 -16.11
C VAL A 419 -3.80 7.12 -15.96
N TRP A 420 -3.05 8.08 -15.41
CA TRP A 420 -1.66 7.88 -15.02
C TRP A 420 -1.50 7.86 -13.50
N ALA A 421 -0.54 7.09 -13.01
CA ALA A 421 -0.02 7.20 -11.66
C ALA A 421 1.51 7.37 -11.69
N VAL A 422 2.04 8.11 -10.72
CA VAL A 422 3.49 8.35 -10.56
C VAL A 422 3.96 7.83 -9.21
N SER A 423 5.15 7.22 -9.19
CA SER A 423 5.75 6.58 -8.01
C SER A 423 7.21 7.01 -7.77
N ASP A 424 7.86 6.39 -6.80
CA ASP A 424 9.31 6.51 -6.55
C ASP A 424 10.19 5.99 -7.71
N ASP A 425 9.68 5.11 -8.57
CA ASP A 425 10.49 4.42 -9.59
C ASP A 425 9.91 4.35 -11.00
N SER A 426 8.63 4.70 -11.19
CA SER A 426 7.87 4.44 -12.41
C SER A 426 6.81 5.49 -12.76
N LEU A 427 6.54 5.60 -14.06
CA LEU A 427 5.28 6.11 -14.61
C LEU A 427 4.41 4.92 -14.99
N LEU A 428 3.15 4.99 -14.61
CA LEU A 428 2.16 3.94 -14.80
C LEU A 428 1.00 4.49 -15.64
N GLU A 429 0.50 3.68 -16.57
CA GLU A 429 -0.59 4.05 -17.48
C GLU A 429 -1.72 3.01 -17.40
N SER A 430 -2.96 3.48 -17.38
CA SER A 430 -4.17 2.67 -17.54
C SER A 430 -5.01 3.22 -18.68
N THR A 431 -5.55 2.33 -19.51
CA THR A 431 -6.48 2.65 -20.60
C THR A 431 -7.87 2.04 -20.37
N ASP A 432 -8.20 1.73 -19.11
CA ASP A 432 -9.46 1.11 -18.74
C ASP A 432 -10.20 1.83 -17.58
N GLY A 433 -9.77 3.02 -17.18
CA GLY A 433 -10.31 3.79 -16.05
C GLY A 433 -9.65 3.41 -14.71
N GLY A 434 -8.39 2.98 -14.78
CA GLY A 434 -7.54 2.60 -13.66
C GLY A 434 -8.03 1.38 -12.90
N LYS A 435 -8.46 0.31 -13.59
CA LYS A 435 -8.65 -1.02 -12.96
C LYS A 435 -7.40 -1.88 -13.11
N THR A 436 -6.67 -1.70 -14.22
CA THR A 436 -5.34 -2.28 -14.46
C THR A 436 -4.36 -1.22 -14.94
N PHE A 437 -3.11 -1.29 -14.54
CA PHE A 437 -2.02 -0.39 -14.96
C PHE A 437 -0.81 -1.17 -15.48
N ASP A 438 -0.16 -0.64 -16.52
CA ASP A 438 1.13 -1.08 -17.06
C ASP A 438 2.24 -0.03 -16.75
N GLU A 439 3.47 -0.46 -16.51
CA GLU A 439 4.65 0.43 -16.42
C GLU A 439 5.06 0.94 -17.81
N THR A 440 5.18 2.27 -17.97
CA THR A 440 5.55 2.90 -19.25
C THR A 440 6.88 3.65 -19.21
N LEU A 441 7.28 4.20 -18.06
CA LEU A 441 8.65 4.62 -17.76
C LEU A 441 9.10 3.97 -16.44
N THR A 442 10.38 3.61 -16.33
CA THR A 442 10.95 2.99 -15.12
C THR A 442 12.35 3.52 -14.83
N GLN A 443 12.81 3.34 -13.59
CA GLN A 443 14.08 3.87 -13.04
C GLN A 443 14.11 5.40 -12.87
N PHE A 444 12.93 6.03 -12.74
CA PHE A 444 12.79 7.47 -12.55
C PHE A 444 11.75 7.79 -11.47
N HIS A 445 12.14 8.65 -10.53
CA HIS A 445 11.27 9.14 -9.45
C HIS A 445 10.52 10.39 -9.94
N PHE A 446 9.18 10.35 -9.95
CA PHE A 446 8.35 11.44 -10.46
C PHE A 446 7.44 12.06 -9.38
N HIS A 447 7.27 13.38 -9.43
CA HIS A 447 6.34 14.12 -8.54
C HIS A 447 5.41 15.03 -9.35
N GLY A 448 5.97 15.95 -10.14
CA GLY A 448 5.19 16.87 -10.96
C GLY A 448 4.65 16.18 -12.20
N PHE A 449 3.38 16.47 -12.55
CA PHE A 449 2.77 16.10 -13.82
C PHE A 449 1.82 17.21 -14.24
N ALA A 450 1.65 17.44 -15.55
CA ALA A 450 0.66 18.36 -16.08
C ALA A 450 0.20 17.92 -17.48
N ILE A 451 -1.09 18.14 -17.76
CA ILE A 451 -1.74 17.90 -19.05
C ILE A 451 -2.08 19.26 -19.67
N ASP A 452 -1.81 19.46 -20.96
CA ASP A 452 -2.21 20.68 -21.68
C ASP A 452 -3.75 20.78 -21.70
N PRO A 453 -4.36 21.85 -21.14
CA PRO A 453 -5.82 21.99 -21.02
C PRO A 453 -6.54 22.20 -22.37
N THR A 454 -5.81 22.12 -23.50
CA THR A 454 -6.32 22.19 -24.86
C THR A 454 -5.92 21.00 -25.75
N ASN A 455 -5.04 20.11 -25.29
CA ASN A 455 -4.46 19.05 -26.12
C ASN A 455 -3.99 17.81 -25.31
N PRO A 456 -4.72 16.67 -25.30
CA PRO A 456 -4.31 15.46 -24.57
C PRO A 456 -2.96 14.89 -25.01
N ASP A 457 -2.55 15.15 -26.26
CA ASP A 457 -1.26 14.67 -26.77
C ASP A 457 -0.06 15.31 -26.05
N HIS A 458 -0.23 16.46 -25.37
CA HIS A 458 0.86 17.26 -24.79
C HIS A 458 0.89 17.17 -23.26
N LEU A 459 1.91 16.49 -22.74
CA LEU A 459 2.08 16.18 -21.31
C LEU A 459 3.46 16.61 -20.81
N LEU A 460 3.57 16.95 -19.53
CA LEU A 460 4.84 17.26 -18.87
C LEU A 460 4.99 16.45 -17.58
N LEU A 461 6.20 15.91 -17.34
CA LEU A 461 6.61 15.18 -16.13
C LEU A 461 7.79 15.88 -15.46
N GLY A 462 7.79 15.99 -14.13
CA GLY A 462 8.88 16.51 -13.32
C GLY A 462 9.49 15.42 -12.44
N SER A 463 10.78 15.15 -12.64
CA SER A 463 11.52 14.16 -11.84
C SER A 463 12.20 14.74 -10.60
N VAL A 464 12.63 13.84 -9.73
CA VAL A 464 13.35 14.10 -8.48
C VAL A 464 14.78 13.56 -8.57
N SER A 465 15.75 14.28 -7.97
CA SER A 465 17.11 13.75 -7.78
C SER A 465 17.12 12.61 -6.76
N THR A 466 17.37 11.38 -7.22
CA THR A 466 17.28 10.15 -6.41
C THR A 466 18.55 9.79 -5.63
N GLY A 467 19.62 10.58 -5.75
CA GLY A 467 20.87 10.42 -4.98
C GLY A 467 21.61 9.08 -5.13
N GLY A 468 21.19 8.20 -6.04
CA GLY A 468 21.73 6.84 -6.19
C GLY A 468 21.60 6.21 -7.57
N LEU A 469 20.74 6.71 -8.48
CA LEU A 469 20.49 6.11 -9.80
C LEU A 469 21.21 6.83 -10.96
N GLY A 470 22.49 7.18 -10.77
CA GLY A 470 23.46 7.41 -11.86
C GLY A 470 23.33 8.70 -12.70
N ASP A 471 22.27 9.48 -12.52
CA ASP A 471 22.08 10.80 -13.14
C ASP A 471 21.36 11.72 -12.14
N ASP A 472 22.14 12.45 -11.32
CA ASP A 472 21.66 13.13 -10.09
C ASP A 472 20.78 14.37 -10.34
N GLN A 473 20.33 14.61 -11.58
CA GLN A 473 19.63 15.84 -11.99
C GLN A 473 18.13 15.64 -12.18
N ALA A 474 17.32 16.41 -11.45
CA ALA A 474 15.90 16.57 -11.73
C ALA A 474 15.68 17.21 -13.12
N ARG A 475 14.71 16.68 -13.85
CA ARG A 475 14.44 17.00 -15.25
C ARG A 475 12.95 17.19 -15.49
N VAL A 476 12.62 18.03 -16.47
CA VAL A 476 11.30 18.01 -17.09
C VAL A 476 11.36 17.11 -18.33
N TYR A 477 10.44 16.17 -18.43
CA TYR A 477 10.18 15.41 -19.65
C TYR A 477 8.90 15.91 -20.30
N VAL A 478 8.86 15.95 -21.63
CA VAL A 478 7.67 16.30 -22.42
C VAL A 478 7.26 15.13 -23.31
N SER A 479 5.95 14.91 -23.44
CA SER A 479 5.35 14.05 -24.47
C SER A 479 4.54 14.89 -25.44
N TRP A 480 4.50 14.45 -26.69
CA TRP A 480 3.70 15.04 -27.79
C TRP A 480 2.80 13.98 -28.47
N ASP A 481 2.61 12.84 -27.81
CA ASP A 481 1.84 11.68 -28.26
C ASP A 481 1.17 10.95 -27.08
N ALA A 482 0.64 11.73 -26.13
CA ALA A 482 -0.18 11.28 -25.00
C ALA A 482 0.52 10.24 -24.09
N GLY A 483 1.84 10.38 -23.90
CA GLY A 483 2.64 9.53 -23.01
C GLY A 483 3.35 8.37 -23.72
N ALA A 484 3.05 8.11 -24.99
CA ALA A 484 3.66 7.02 -25.75
C ALA A 484 5.17 7.19 -26.00
N THR A 485 5.66 8.44 -26.10
CA THR A 485 7.09 8.77 -26.06
C THR A 485 7.36 10.04 -25.24
N TRP A 486 8.58 10.12 -24.69
CA TRP A 486 9.02 11.22 -23.82
C TRP A 486 10.42 11.71 -24.22
N GLU A 487 10.62 13.04 -24.23
CA GLU A 487 11.92 13.68 -24.47
C GLU A 487 12.29 14.69 -23.37
N ASP A 488 13.58 14.96 -23.18
CA ASP A 488 14.10 15.86 -22.13
C ASP A 488 13.91 17.34 -22.52
N SER A 489 13.13 18.06 -21.73
CA SER A 489 12.75 19.46 -21.93
C SER A 489 13.36 20.41 -20.87
N SER A 490 14.44 20.00 -20.20
CA SER A 490 15.02 20.71 -19.05
C SER A 490 15.82 21.98 -19.39
N ASN A 491 15.69 22.51 -20.61
CA ASN A 491 16.53 23.61 -21.10
C ASN A 491 16.19 24.95 -20.42
N GLY A 492 17.08 25.40 -19.53
CA GLY A 492 16.91 26.64 -18.75
C GLY A 492 16.54 26.39 -17.28
N LEU A 493 16.35 25.12 -16.89
CA LEU A 493 16.23 24.70 -15.50
C LEU A 493 17.61 24.62 -14.80
N PRO A 494 17.63 24.63 -13.45
CA PRO A 494 18.83 24.36 -12.65
C PRO A 494 19.44 22.99 -12.99
N ALA A 495 20.78 22.92 -12.93
CA ALA A 495 21.57 21.71 -13.16
C ALA A 495 22.13 21.14 -11.83
N GLU A 496 21.43 21.40 -10.73
CA GLU A 496 21.79 21.08 -9.35
C GLU A 496 20.67 20.25 -8.69
N ASP A 497 21.01 19.52 -7.62
CA ASP A 497 20.22 18.44 -7.02
C ASP A 497 18.93 18.95 -6.34
N VAL A 498 17.91 19.27 -7.14
CA VAL A 498 16.58 19.74 -6.72
C VAL A 498 15.49 18.69 -7.03
N SER A 499 14.23 19.03 -6.74
CA SER A 499 13.05 18.20 -7.04
C SER A 499 12.01 19.05 -7.76
N LEU A 500 11.49 18.58 -8.91
CA LEU A 500 10.40 19.24 -9.64
C LEU A 500 9.06 18.72 -9.14
N HIS A 501 8.54 19.39 -8.11
CA HIS A 501 7.45 18.86 -7.28
C HIS A 501 6.06 19.10 -7.86
N THR A 502 5.89 20.22 -8.57
CA THR A 502 4.60 20.64 -9.13
C THR A 502 4.83 21.30 -10.49
N ILE A 503 3.97 20.98 -11.47
CA ILE A 503 3.96 21.59 -12.80
C ILE A 503 2.50 21.94 -13.10
N SER A 504 2.25 23.08 -13.74
CA SER A 504 0.90 23.54 -14.08
C SER A 504 0.92 24.38 -15.36
N PHE A 505 0.02 24.08 -16.29
CA PHE A 505 -0.24 24.91 -17.47
C PHE A 505 -1.07 26.13 -17.09
N TRP A 506 -0.89 27.24 -17.80
CA TRP A 506 -1.73 28.41 -17.58
C TRP A 506 -3.15 28.21 -18.14
N PRO A 507 -4.22 28.53 -17.38
CA PRO A 507 -5.60 28.38 -17.84
C PRO A 507 -5.88 29.08 -19.17
N GLY A 508 -6.14 28.28 -20.20
CA GLY A 508 -6.43 28.77 -21.56
C GLY A 508 -5.25 29.34 -22.36
N ASN A 509 -4.00 29.20 -21.89
CA ASN A 509 -2.80 29.52 -22.68
C ASN A 509 -1.67 28.48 -22.45
N PRO A 510 -1.67 27.35 -23.19
CA PRO A 510 -0.72 26.26 -22.98
C PRO A 510 0.73 26.58 -23.39
N ASP A 511 0.97 27.67 -24.14
CA ASP A 511 2.34 28.16 -24.35
C ASP A 511 3.00 28.54 -23.01
N VAL A 512 2.22 28.85 -21.98
CA VAL A 512 2.71 29.22 -20.64
C VAL A 512 2.56 28.05 -19.67
N VAL A 513 3.69 27.65 -19.09
CA VAL A 513 3.76 26.60 -18.06
C VAL A 513 4.58 27.11 -16.88
N LEU A 514 4.15 26.80 -15.67
CA LEU A 514 4.87 27.06 -14.42
C LEU A 514 5.35 25.72 -13.82
N ALA A 515 6.56 25.70 -13.28
CA ALA A 515 7.14 24.57 -12.57
C ALA A 515 7.72 25.02 -11.23
N GLY A 516 7.28 24.40 -10.13
CA GLY A 516 7.75 24.65 -8.78
C GLY A 516 8.84 23.67 -8.37
N THR A 517 9.96 24.18 -7.83
CA THR A 517 10.95 23.35 -7.14
C THR A 517 10.69 23.34 -5.64
N TYR A 518 10.97 22.21 -5.00
CA TYR A 518 10.77 21.99 -3.57
C TYR A 518 11.87 21.11 -3.01
N LYS A 519 12.27 21.31 -1.74
CA LYS A 519 13.21 20.42 -1.03
C LYS A 519 12.78 20.18 0.42
N GLY A 520 11.49 19.94 0.64
CA GLY A 520 11.00 19.37 1.91
C GLY A 520 11.64 18.01 2.16
N GLY A 521 12.20 17.84 3.36
CA GLY A 521 13.01 16.67 3.70
C GLY A 521 12.17 15.42 3.98
N ASP A 522 12.26 14.45 3.09
CA ASP A 522 12.19 13.04 3.45
C ASP A 522 13.32 12.70 4.46
N ALA A 523 13.11 11.67 5.29
CA ALA A 523 14.07 11.19 6.28
C ALA A 523 15.35 10.59 5.67
N SER A 524 15.36 10.22 4.37
CA SER A 524 16.55 9.75 3.66
C SER A 524 17.17 10.78 2.68
N HIS A 525 16.38 11.70 2.11
CA HIS A 525 16.85 12.63 1.06
C HIS A 525 17.25 14.05 1.56
N GLN A 526 18.50 14.15 2.02
CA GLN A 526 19.39 15.33 2.05
C GLN A 526 18.78 16.74 2.30
N SER A 527 19.06 17.29 3.49
CA SER A 527 18.71 18.66 3.89
C SER A 527 19.13 19.76 2.90
N GLY A 528 18.18 20.62 2.51
CA GLY A 528 18.41 21.82 1.71
C GLY A 528 17.17 22.73 1.66
N SER A 529 17.10 23.56 0.62
CA SER A 529 15.91 24.32 0.21
C SER A 529 15.77 24.14 -1.30
N GLY A 530 14.58 24.41 -1.84
CA GLY A 530 14.35 24.55 -3.27
C GLY A 530 15.07 25.78 -3.86
N VAL A 531 14.87 26.03 -5.15
CA VAL A 531 15.50 27.15 -5.87
C VAL A 531 14.47 28.06 -6.57
N GLY A 532 13.21 27.98 -6.14
CA GLY A 532 12.11 28.83 -6.59
C GLY A 532 11.27 28.22 -7.71
N MET A 533 10.62 29.11 -8.46
CA MET A 533 9.68 28.78 -9.54
C MET A 533 10.26 29.12 -10.92
N PHE A 534 9.91 28.30 -11.90
CA PHE A 534 10.31 28.45 -13.30
C PHE A 534 9.08 28.61 -14.20
N ARG A 535 9.26 29.32 -15.31
CA ARG A 535 8.23 29.64 -16.29
C ARG A 535 8.73 29.36 -17.71
N SER A 536 7.94 28.62 -18.48
CA SER A 536 8.05 28.53 -19.94
C SER A 536 7.14 29.55 -20.65
N ALA A 537 7.46 29.86 -21.91
CA ALA A 537 6.64 30.67 -22.81
C ALA A 537 6.52 30.03 -24.21
N ASP A 538 6.74 28.71 -24.26
CA ASP A 538 6.85 27.87 -25.45
C ASP A 538 6.46 26.40 -25.14
N GLY A 539 5.43 26.20 -24.30
CA GLY A 539 4.84 24.88 -24.03
C GLY A 539 5.80 23.93 -23.32
N GLY A 540 6.52 24.41 -22.31
CA GLY A 540 7.51 23.63 -21.57
C GLY A 540 8.84 23.38 -22.32
N SER A 541 9.03 23.91 -23.53
CA SER A 541 10.24 23.67 -24.34
C SER A 541 11.49 24.36 -23.80
N THR A 542 11.36 25.57 -23.23
CA THR A 542 12.44 26.28 -22.54
C THR A 542 11.94 27.00 -21.30
N TRP A 543 12.81 27.12 -20.29
CA TRP A 543 12.46 27.59 -18.95
C TRP A 543 13.26 28.83 -18.54
N SER A 544 12.66 29.63 -17.66
CA SER A 544 13.26 30.83 -17.07
C SER A 544 12.81 30.99 -15.62
N ALA A 545 13.71 31.40 -14.73
CA ALA A 545 13.37 31.62 -13.32
C ALA A 545 12.43 32.82 -13.15
N VAL A 546 11.43 32.67 -12.27
CA VAL A 546 10.51 33.74 -11.86
C VAL A 546 11.10 34.51 -10.68
N ASP A 547 10.92 35.84 -10.66
CA ASP A 547 11.37 36.72 -9.56
C ASP A 547 10.40 36.63 -8.36
N LEU A 548 10.29 35.45 -7.76
CA LEU A 548 9.55 35.17 -6.53
C LEU A 548 10.54 34.91 -5.38
N ALA A 549 10.24 35.44 -4.19
CA ALA A 549 11.15 35.36 -3.05
C ALA A 549 11.19 33.98 -2.35
N ALA A 550 10.14 33.17 -2.51
CA ALA A 550 10.05 31.85 -1.92
C ALA A 550 10.90 30.82 -2.70
N THR A 551 11.71 30.06 -1.98
CA THR A 551 12.56 28.99 -2.55
C THR A 551 11.80 27.70 -2.83
N ASP A 552 10.74 27.45 -2.05
CA ASP A 552 10.11 26.15 -1.93
C ASP A 552 8.62 26.27 -2.29
N ILE A 553 8.27 25.68 -3.44
CA ILE A 553 6.96 25.75 -4.07
C ILE A 553 6.31 24.38 -3.96
N ALA A 554 5.40 24.22 -3.00
CA ALA A 554 4.76 22.93 -2.71
C ALA A 554 3.71 22.57 -3.78
N TRP A 555 2.83 23.52 -4.11
CA TRP A 555 1.74 23.32 -5.07
C TRP A 555 1.53 24.55 -5.96
N ILE A 556 1.07 24.32 -7.19
CA ILE A 556 0.48 25.32 -8.09
C ILE A 556 -0.87 24.78 -8.55
N THR A 557 -1.94 25.58 -8.48
CA THR A 557 -3.30 25.18 -8.86
C THR A 557 -4.08 26.33 -9.53
N GLU A 558 -5.11 25.99 -10.30
CA GLU A 558 -5.95 26.93 -11.05
C GLU A 558 -6.92 27.69 -10.13
N VAL A 559 -7.15 28.97 -10.44
CA VAL A 559 -8.22 29.79 -9.86
C VAL A 559 -8.92 30.59 -10.98
N PRO A 560 -10.16 31.08 -10.80
CA PRO A 560 -10.98 31.64 -11.88
C PRO A 560 -10.42 32.85 -12.67
N ASP A 561 -9.29 33.42 -12.24
CA ASP A 561 -8.58 34.51 -12.93
C ASP A 561 -7.06 34.25 -13.13
N GLY A 562 -6.56 33.04 -12.87
CA GLY A 562 -5.14 32.70 -13.05
C GLY A 562 -4.68 31.48 -12.25
N LEU A 563 -3.55 31.61 -11.55
CA LEU A 563 -2.94 30.54 -10.75
C LEU A 563 -2.67 31.01 -9.31
N VAL A 564 -2.78 30.07 -8.36
CA VAL A 564 -2.28 30.21 -6.99
C VAL A 564 -1.14 29.23 -6.75
N ALA A 565 -0.08 29.71 -6.11
CA ALA A 565 1.07 28.93 -5.67
C ALA A 565 1.13 28.91 -4.13
N ALA A 566 1.35 27.72 -3.56
CA ALA A 566 1.53 27.51 -2.13
C ALA A 566 3.01 27.29 -1.81
N THR A 567 3.55 28.05 -0.85
CA THR A 567 4.97 28.03 -0.47
C THR A 567 5.14 27.94 1.05
N GLU A 568 6.37 27.76 1.54
CA GLU A 568 6.65 27.75 2.98
C GLU A 568 6.32 29.08 3.69
N ASP A 569 6.31 30.19 2.94
CA ASP A 569 5.98 31.54 3.44
C ASP A 569 4.49 31.90 3.31
N GLY A 570 3.68 31.10 2.59
CA GLY A 570 2.23 31.30 2.43
C GLY A 570 1.70 31.15 0.99
N LEU A 571 0.54 31.76 0.70
CA LEU A 571 -0.09 31.76 -0.62
C LEU A 571 0.30 32.97 -1.47
N TRP A 572 0.51 32.72 -2.77
CA TRP A 572 0.79 33.74 -3.79
C TRP A 572 -0.14 33.55 -4.99
N ARG A 573 -0.69 34.62 -5.57
CA ARG A 573 -1.55 34.59 -6.77
C ARG A 573 -0.89 35.31 -7.94
N SER A 574 -1.01 34.76 -9.15
CA SER A 574 -0.79 35.48 -10.40
C SER A 574 -2.06 35.52 -11.24
N VAL A 575 -2.28 36.62 -11.94
CA VAL A 575 -3.40 36.87 -12.87
C VAL A 575 -2.90 37.39 -14.24
N ASP A 576 -1.59 37.26 -14.49
CA ASP A 576 -0.87 37.83 -15.63
C ASP A 576 0.08 36.83 -16.28
N GLU A 577 -0.37 35.59 -16.44
CA GLU A 577 0.41 34.49 -17.00
C GLU A 577 1.68 34.18 -16.20
N GLY A 578 1.65 34.25 -14.87
CA GLY A 578 2.80 33.99 -14.01
C GLY A 578 3.92 35.03 -14.08
N LEU A 579 3.69 36.20 -14.72
CA LEU A 579 4.69 37.26 -14.88
C LEU A 579 4.91 38.09 -13.61
N SER A 580 3.89 38.21 -12.76
CA SER A 580 4.00 38.75 -11.41
C SER A 580 3.10 38.02 -10.41
N TRP A 581 3.51 38.06 -9.14
CA TRP A 581 2.88 37.31 -8.06
C TRP A 581 2.61 38.23 -6.86
N VAL A 582 1.44 38.05 -6.24
CA VAL A 582 0.96 38.87 -5.11
C VAL A 582 0.60 37.96 -3.94
N GLU A 583 1.13 38.28 -2.76
CA GLU A 583 0.84 37.61 -1.48
C GLU A 583 -0.66 37.68 -1.13
N VAL A 584 -1.27 36.55 -0.79
CA VAL A 584 -2.71 36.46 -0.43
C VAL A 584 -2.89 36.77 1.06
N THR A 585 -2.94 38.05 1.39
CA THR A 585 -2.97 38.51 2.79
C THR A 585 -4.28 38.17 3.51
N GLY A 586 -4.20 37.57 4.71
CA GLY A 586 -5.35 37.28 5.56
C GLY A 586 -6.06 35.95 5.28
N GLY A 587 -5.40 35.07 4.51
CA GLY A 587 -5.77 33.66 4.35
C GLY A 587 -4.89 32.73 5.20
N PRO A 588 -4.52 31.54 4.67
CA PRO A 588 -3.59 30.61 5.31
C PRO A 588 -2.23 31.24 5.60
N GLU A 589 -1.69 31.02 6.81
CA GLU A 589 -0.38 31.50 7.25
C GLU A 589 0.56 30.31 7.58
N GLY A 590 1.85 30.44 7.24
CA GLY A 590 2.89 29.43 7.47
C GLY A 590 2.96 28.35 6.40
N ILE A 591 3.67 27.25 6.69
CA ILE A 591 3.91 26.16 5.73
C ILE A 591 2.58 25.48 5.37
N LEU A 592 2.30 25.43 4.06
CA LEU A 592 1.11 24.82 3.47
C LEU A 592 1.47 23.44 2.90
N LEU A 593 0.58 22.46 3.06
CA LEU A 593 0.84 21.06 2.70
C LEU A 593 0.06 20.59 1.47
N GLY A 594 -1.02 21.29 1.11
CA GLY A 594 -1.82 20.99 -0.08
C GLY A 594 -2.88 22.08 -0.29
N ALA A 595 -3.24 22.30 -1.55
CA ALA A 595 -4.24 23.29 -1.95
C ALA A 595 -4.99 22.81 -3.19
N ASP A 596 -6.31 22.94 -3.21
CA ASP A 596 -7.15 22.60 -4.36
C ASP A 596 -8.35 23.55 -4.49
N PHE A 597 -8.83 23.75 -5.72
CA PHE A 597 -9.83 24.74 -6.09
C PHE A 597 -10.73 24.23 -7.23
N VAL A 598 -12.04 24.37 -7.05
CA VAL A 598 -13.05 24.09 -8.09
C VAL A 598 -13.95 25.31 -8.23
N GLY A 599 -13.63 26.15 -9.21
CA GLY A 599 -14.29 27.43 -9.42
C GLY A 599 -14.01 28.43 -8.28
N ASP A 600 -15.06 28.98 -7.68
CA ASP A 600 -14.94 29.92 -6.56
C ASP A 600 -14.66 29.22 -5.21
N ILE A 601 -14.85 27.89 -5.11
CA ILE A 601 -14.60 27.13 -3.88
C ILE A 601 -13.15 26.63 -3.87
N GLY A 602 -12.44 26.84 -2.76
CA GLY A 602 -11.08 26.34 -2.57
C GLY A 602 -10.78 25.93 -1.14
N LEU A 603 -9.92 24.93 -0.98
CA LEU A 603 -9.46 24.38 0.29
C LEU A 603 -7.93 24.36 0.35
N VAL A 604 -7.37 24.72 1.51
CA VAL A 604 -5.93 24.72 1.75
C VAL A 604 -5.63 24.11 3.12
N LEU A 605 -4.77 23.10 3.16
CA LEU A 605 -4.31 22.45 4.37
C LEU A 605 -2.99 23.07 4.85
N ALA A 606 -2.98 23.57 6.08
CA ALA A 606 -1.79 24.14 6.72
C ALA A 606 -1.10 23.10 7.63
N ARG A 607 0.23 23.25 7.82
CA ARG A 607 1.05 22.36 8.65
C ARG A 607 0.76 22.43 10.16
N ASP A 608 -0.08 23.36 10.62
CA ASP A 608 -0.63 23.31 11.98
C ASP A 608 -1.84 22.35 12.11
N GLY A 609 -2.19 21.64 11.02
CA GLY A 609 -3.26 20.66 10.93
C GLY A 609 -4.61 21.24 10.51
N ASN A 610 -4.71 22.53 10.20
CA ASN A 610 -5.99 23.20 10.00
C ASN A 610 -6.29 23.40 8.52
N ILE A 611 -7.57 23.30 8.16
CA ILE A 611 -8.03 23.56 6.81
C ILE A 611 -8.63 24.96 6.73
N TRP A 612 -8.29 25.64 5.65
CA TRP A 612 -8.81 26.95 5.31
C TRP A 612 -9.68 26.83 4.06
N ARG A 613 -10.89 27.38 4.12
CA ARG A 613 -11.86 27.39 3.04
C ARG A 613 -12.03 28.80 2.48
N THR A 614 -12.24 28.89 1.17
CA THR A 614 -12.73 30.08 0.48
C THR A 614 -13.92 29.69 -0.41
N ASP A 615 -14.87 30.61 -0.57
CA ASP A 615 -16.06 30.47 -1.43
C ASP A 615 -16.17 31.65 -2.43
N ASP A 616 -15.08 32.41 -2.61
CA ASP A 616 -14.97 33.57 -3.51
C ASP A 616 -13.64 33.60 -4.30
N GLY A 617 -13.08 32.42 -4.57
CA GLY A 617 -11.85 32.25 -5.35
C GLY A 617 -10.59 32.73 -4.63
N GLY A 618 -10.58 32.72 -3.29
CA GLY A 618 -9.43 33.13 -2.45
C GLY A 618 -9.42 34.60 -2.05
N GLY A 619 -10.54 35.33 -2.19
CA GLY A 619 -10.68 36.72 -1.76
C GLY A 619 -10.96 36.89 -0.27
N THR A 620 -11.66 35.93 0.33
CA THR A 620 -11.90 35.78 1.77
C THR A 620 -11.74 34.33 2.20
N TRP A 621 -11.34 34.12 3.46
CA TRP A 621 -10.90 32.84 4.00
C TRP A 621 -11.49 32.56 5.38
N PHE A 622 -11.84 31.31 5.62
CA PHE A 622 -12.38 30.79 6.88
C PHE A 622 -11.49 29.64 7.36
N ARG A 623 -11.05 29.67 8.62
CA ARG A 623 -10.30 28.56 9.25
C ARG A 623 -11.27 27.58 9.90
N HIS A 624 -11.07 26.30 9.64
CA HIS A 624 -11.79 25.18 10.23
C HIS A 624 -10.81 24.31 11.04
N ASP A 625 -11.11 24.10 12.32
CA ASP A 625 -10.37 23.16 13.16
C ASP A 625 -10.78 21.72 12.75
N THR A 626 -9.81 20.84 12.51
CA THR A 626 -10.07 19.46 12.04
C THR A 626 -10.34 18.46 13.18
N PRO A 627 -11.09 17.37 12.96
CA PRO A 627 -11.22 16.27 13.92
C PRO A 627 -9.98 15.34 14.00
N MET A 628 -9.05 15.45 13.05
CA MET A 628 -7.84 14.62 12.94
C MET A 628 -6.87 14.82 14.10
N GLN A 629 -6.11 13.78 14.45
CA GLN A 629 -5.04 13.90 15.45
C GLN A 629 -3.73 14.32 14.79
N TRP A 630 -3.58 15.63 14.61
CA TRP A 630 -2.36 16.22 14.07
C TRP A 630 -1.19 16.11 15.06
N ASN A 631 -0.21 15.26 14.74
CA ASN A 631 0.99 15.00 15.54
C ASN A 631 2.08 16.10 15.41
N GLY A 632 1.95 17.03 14.46
CA GLY A 632 2.96 18.05 14.13
C GLY A 632 4.14 17.56 13.29
N THR A 633 4.19 16.26 13.00
CA THR A 633 5.29 15.57 12.30
C THR A 633 4.90 14.95 10.96
N SER A 634 3.60 14.84 10.63
CA SER A 634 3.15 14.50 9.28
C SER A 634 3.47 15.65 8.31
N TRP A 635 4.29 15.38 7.30
CA TRP A 635 4.60 16.32 6.20
C TRP A 635 3.82 15.97 4.92
N LEU A 636 3.12 14.83 4.93
CA LEU A 636 2.54 14.17 3.76
C LEU A 636 1.02 14.17 3.93
N ALA A 637 0.35 14.97 3.11
CA ALA A 637 -1.08 15.19 3.14
C ALA A 637 -1.53 15.84 1.83
N GLN A 638 -2.78 15.63 1.44
CA GLN A 638 -3.40 16.26 0.27
C GLN A 638 -4.83 16.65 0.61
N VAL A 639 -5.34 17.68 -0.06
CA VAL A 639 -6.78 17.99 -0.13
C VAL A 639 -7.18 17.95 -1.60
N ALA A 640 -8.35 17.40 -1.89
CA ALA A 640 -8.93 17.37 -3.23
C ALA A 640 -10.45 17.58 -3.16
N ILE A 641 -10.99 18.34 -4.11
CA ILE A 641 -12.39 18.72 -4.20
C ILE A 641 -13.05 17.97 -5.36
N SER A 642 -14.28 17.50 -5.15
CA SER A 642 -15.11 16.90 -6.19
C SER A 642 -15.38 17.83 -7.36
N ALA A 643 -15.59 17.30 -8.56
CA ALA A 643 -15.90 18.11 -9.74
C ALA A 643 -17.24 18.88 -9.62
N SER A 644 -18.15 18.42 -8.77
CA SER A 644 -19.38 19.15 -8.41
C SER A 644 -19.19 20.24 -7.34
N ALA A 645 -18.01 20.30 -6.70
CA ALA A 645 -17.71 21.08 -5.49
C ALA A 645 -18.67 20.86 -4.30
N SER A 646 -19.35 19.71 -4.24
CA SER A 646 -20.23 19.34 -3.12
C SER A 646 -19.55 18.50 -2.04
N VAL A 647 -18.44 17.84 -2.40
CA VAL A 647 -17.62 16.97 -1.54
C VAL A 647 -16.16 17.38 -1.63
N ALA A 648 -15.40 17.19 -0.55
CA ALA A 648 -13.94 17.12 -0.60
C ALA A 648 -13.40 15.94 0.20
N TRP A 649 -12.18 15.52 -0.12
CA TRP A 649 -11.41 14.54 0.61
C TRP A 649 -10.09 15.13 1.09
N VAL A 650 -9.62 14.63 2.23
CA VAL A 650 -8.35 15.03 2.83
C VAL A 650 -7.62 13.77 3.27
N THR A 651 -6.39 13.61 2.80
CA THR A 651 -5.45 12.61 3.30
C THR A 651 -4.51 13.27 4.30
N VAL A 652 -4.24 12.58 5.40
CA VAL A 652 -3.16 12.93 6.31
C VAL A 652 -2.46 11.65 6.73
N PHE A 653 -1.14 11.60 6.56
CA PHE A 653 -0.31 10.49 7.01
C PHE A 653 -0.57 10.16 8.50
N ASP A 654 -0.63 8.87 8.83
CA ASP A 654 -1.12 8.27 10.09
C ASP A 654 -2.64 8.40 10.38
N ASN A 655 -3.39 9.23 9.64
CA ASN A 655 -4.82 9.52 9.89
C ASN A 655 -5.77 9.03 8.77
N GLY A 656 -5.26 8.52 7.64
CA GLY A 656 -6.06 7.98 6.54
C GLY A 656 -6.80 9.04 5.70
N VAL A 657 -7.87 8.63 5.02
CA VAL A 657 -8.75 9.51 4.22
C VAL A 657 -9.92 9.99 5.05
N TRP A 658 -10.23 11.28 4.94
CA TRP A 658 -11.40 11.94 5.53
C TRP A 658 -12.25 12.57 4.43
N ARG A 659 -13.57 12.45 4.54
CA ARG A 659 -14.54 13.01 3.60
C ARG A 659 -15.35 14.13 4.26
N ILE A 660 -15.57 15.21 3.50
CA ILE A 660 -16.22 16.45 3.92
C ILE A 660 -17.36 16.76 2.94
N GLU A 661 -18.57 17.01 3.44
CA GLU A 661 -19.65 17.67 2.67
C GLU A 661 -19.45 19.19 2.72
N LEU A 662 -19.60 19.90 1.59
CA LEU A 662 -19.28 21.34 1.44
C LEU A 662 -20.49 22.28 1.38
#